data_AF-A0A7S4VVC1-F1
#
_entry.id   AF-A0A7S4VVC1-F1
#
_cell.length_a   1.000
_cell.length_b   1.000
_cell.length_c   1.000
_cell.angle_alpha   90.00
_cell.angle_beta   90.00
_cell.angle_gamma   90.00
#
_symmetry.space_group_name_H-M   'P 1'
#
loop_
_entity.id
_entity.type
_entity.pdbx_description
1 polymer ?
#
loop_
_entity_poly.entity_id
_entity_poly.type
_entity_poly.pdbx_seq_one_letter_code
_entity_poly.pdbx_strand_id
1 'polypeptide(L)'
;MTTRDLFGIERLACENPDCRGGCTGFARPLPRSERPSDSALLRCLHCGCHAKEHAKAKAGCLVAPSNLKVAPLVPGSALADREPGRSGQMQLPIKTAAARAADPVPRPAQAEAVVSAQPPAPAPKPVPAPVPAKPAAAPAVAAPAPGAVCWELPRRGAAPLRVGDLVRLPAASGAAGLGVVRELRLGGGARPAACLAAPLLAGGQGEQAGDVELPADGLETEDLGAAPWDPPRACERFDEERQFASLVYQAGGLKPFADALRRRKCKICALGGSISLQKAGYRVNLAQALERRGVKVDDCPLSVGTAGSKPLALIIGDRIVAERPDLLIVEVAVNDGDELLENTPRSDVAGILRAAEGIVRTVRRKSPNTTIVFLEMFLRDDTEAAHVLKTGAEAWRDSSTQDAVGWYHEVAPRLHRHLCRRYGLAQLDLIPAIRSLPTEVRQEWFRDDCHHSEVGGERLGNLVARLILWAVRQPALQGAPASLPTALDAQCWCNGRTIRIGAGWLSPDHAKYREKDLLKLGEQADWLLLRPGGQATIPFKGRACGLMTMVGPDAPTVRVRVDGGPTREVQLFDRWCYYWRDAVVLICEGLADTTHMVQLDVDPRPPDHSILKRAPNSPLWTQFLVEAQRAGRPPHKLWLLYACAVEGDAS
;
A
#
# COMPACT_ATOMS: atom_id res chain seq x y z
N MET A 1 -31.46 -35.89 6.81
CA MET A 1 -31.31 -35.26 8.15
C MET A 1 -30.85 -33.82 7.93
N THR A 2 -31.66 -32.83 8.30
CA THR A 2 -31.27 -31.42 8.24
C THR A 2 -30.35 -31.11 9.40
N THR A 3 -29.16 -30.58 9.12
CA THR A 3 -28.28 -29.99 10.13
C THR A 3 -28.22 -28.49 9.88
N ARG A 4 -28.40 -27.70 10.95
CA ARG A 4 -28.13 -26.25 10.92
C ARG A 4 -26.63 -26.05 11.11
N ASP A 5 -26.01 -25.25 10.25
CA ASP A 5 -24.63 -24.80 10.47
C ASP A 5 -24.59 -23.61 11.46
N LEU A 6 -23.36 -23.23 11.86
CA LEU A 6 -23.04 -22.18 12.83
C LEU A 6 -23.61 -20.79 12.52
N PHE A 7 -24.27 -20.61 11.37
CA PHE A 7 -24.82 -19.34 10.91
C PHE A 7 -26.30 -19.41 10.51
N GLY A 8 -26.99 -20.51 10.82
CA GLY A 8 -28.45 -20.62 10.66
C GLY A 8 -28.94 -20.72 9.21
N ILE A 9 -28.09 -21.15 8.27
CA ILE A 9 -28.46 -21.33 6.87
C ILE A 9 -28.84 -22.80 6.62
N GLU A 10 -30.03 -23.05 6.06
CA GLU A 10 -30.41 -24.38 5.58
C GLU A 10 -29.75 -24.66 4.22
N ARG A 11 -28.93 -25.72 4.14
CA ARG A 11 -28.35 -26.23 2.88
C ARG A 11 -28.98 -27.57 2.52
N LEU A 12 -29.32 -27.76 1.24
CA LEU A 12 -29.69 -29.06 0.67
C LEU A 12 -28.41 -29.82 0.27
N ALA A 13 -28.29 -31.07 0.72
CA ALA A 13 -27.16 -31.94 0.39
C ALA A 13 -27.38 -32.67 -0.95
N CYS A 14 -26.31 -32.87 -1.72
CA CYS A 14 -26.30 -33.71 -2.92
C CYS A 14 -26.17 -35.19 -2.49
N GLU A 15 -27.10 -36.06 -2.88
CA GLU A 15 -27.13 -37.47 -2.48
C GLU A 15 -26.31 -38.41 -3.41
N ASN A 16 -25.40 -37.88 -4.23
CA ASN A 16 -24.55 -38.71 -5.08
C ASN A 16 -23.29 -39.19 -4.32
N PRO A 17 -23.12 -40.51 -4.09
CA PRO A 17 -22.00 -41.06 -3.33
C PRO A 17 -20.61 -40.88 -3.99
N ASP A 18 -20.55 -40.49 -5.27
CA ASP A 18 -19.29 -40.22 -5.97
C ASP A 18 -18.84 -38.74 -5.94
N CYS A 19 -19.63 -37.84 -5.34
CA CYS A 19 -19.30 -36.42 -5.26
C CYS A 19 -18.42 -36.12 -4.03
N ARG A 20 -17.09 -36.25 -4.16
CA ARG A 20 -16.09 -35.96 -3.09
C ARG A 20 -15.68 -34.48 -2.98
N GLY A 21 -16.60 -33.54 -3.20
CA GLY A 21 -16.30 -32.12 -3.08
C GLY A 21 -17.51 -31.29 -3.45
N GLY A 22 -18.07 -30.57 -2.47
CA GLY A 22 -19.31 -29.82 -2.61
C GLY A 22 -19.30 -28.84 -3.79
N CYS A 23 -20.22 -29.02 -4.72
CA CYS A 23 -20.47 -28.08 -5.79
C CYS A 23 -21.26 -26.89 -5.21
N THR A 24 -20.59 -25.78 -4.91
CA THR A 24 -21.25 -24.52 -4.52
C THR A 24 -20.78 -23.38 -5.42
N GLY A 25 -21.59 -23.01 -6.43
CA GLY A 25 -21.40 -21.74 -7.12
C GLY A 25 -22.08 -21.64 -8.48
N PHE A 26 -23.18 -20.89 -8.57
CA PHE A 26 -23.61 -20.22 -9.79
C PHE A 26 -23.35 -18.71 -9.61
N ALA A 27 -22.78 -18.04 -10.60
CA ALA A 27 -22.29 -16.66 -10.52
C ALA A 27 -23.38 -15.58 -10.72
N ARG A 28 -23.07 -14.37 -10.20
CA ARG A 28 -23.82 -13.08 -10.24
C ARG A 28 -24.34 -12.63 -11.63
N PRO A 29 -25.37 -11.75 -11.69
CA PRO A 29 -25.88 -11.16 -12.93
C PRO A 29 -24.96 -10.05 -13.48
N LEU A 30 -24.88 -9.94 -14.81
CA LEU A 30 -24.14 -8.90 -15.56
C LEU A 30 -24.69 -7.47 -15.34
N PRO A 31 -23.87 -6.42 -15.53
CA PRO A 31 -24.29 -5.01 -15.45
C PRO A 31 -25.35 -4.64 -16.51
N ARG A 32 -26.15 -3.61 -16.18
CA ARG A 32 -27.45 -3.25 -16.78
C ARG A 32 -27.47 -2.90 -18.28
N SER A 33 -26.34 -2.87 -19.00
CA SER A 33 -26.29 -2.44 -20.41
C SER A 33 -26.33 -3.56 -21.44
N GLU A 34 -26.33 -4.85 -21.05
CA GLU A 34 -26.30 -5.98 -21.98
C GLU A 34 -27.24 -7.12 -21.56
N ARG A 35 -28.55 -6.97 -21.77
CA ARG A 35 -29.48 -8.12 -21.71
C ARG A 35 -30.13 -8.37 -23.06
N PRO A 36 -29.84 -9.49 -23.74
CA PRO A 36 -30.77 -10.13 -24.64
C PRO A 36 -31.74 -11.05 -23.87
N SER A 37 -32.87 -11.33 -24.51
CA SER A 37 -34.06 -12.05 -24.05
C SER A 37 -33.83 -13.41 -23.39
N ASP A 38 -34.79 -13.79 -22.55
CA ASP A 38 -34.88 -14.99 -21.70
C ASP A 38 -34.29 -16.29 -22.28
N SER A 39 -33.57 -17.00 -21.41
CA SER A 39 -33.04 -18.38 -21.52
C SER A 39 -31.63 -18.62 -22.13
N ALA A 40 -30.57 -18.05 -21.52
CA ALA A 40 -29.15 -18.42 -21.72
C ALA A 40 -28.24 -17.60 -20.78
N LEU A 41 -27.20 -18.03 -20.03
CA LEU A 41 -26.40 -19.27 -19.94
C LEU A 41 -25.58 -19.28 -18.62
N LEU A 42 -25.54 -20.42 -17.92
CA LEU A 42 -24.59 -20.72 -16.84
C LEU A 42 -23.47 -21.61 -17.40
N ARG A 43 -22.19 -21.28 -17.14
CA ARG A 43 -21.02 -22.10 -17.50
C ARG A 43 -20.36 -22.66 -16.24
N CYS A 44 -19.88 -23.90 -16.31
CA CYS A 44 -19.03 -24.49 -15.29
C CYS A 44 -17.62 -23.86 -15.32
N LEU A 45 -17.16 -23.28 -14.21
CA LEU A 45 -15.85 -22.62 -14.10
C LEU A 45 -14.66 -23.60 -14.05
N HIS A 46 -14.91 -24.90 -13.95
CA HIS A 46 -13.85 -25.91 -13.94
C HIS A 46 -13.51 -26.44 -15.34
N CYS A 47 -14.50 -26.62 -16.23
CA CYS A 47 -14.28 -27.24 -17.55
C CYS A 47 -14.87 -26.48 -18.74
N GLY A 48 -15.62 -25.40 -18.55
CA GLY A 48 -16.12 -24.53 -19.63
C GLY A 48 -17.28 -25.07 -20.48
N CYS A 49 -17.79 -26.27 -20.21
CA CYS A 49 -18.88 -26.89 -20.98
C CYS A 49 -20.26 -26.23 -20.76
N HIS A 50 -21.15 -26.38 -21.75
CA HIS A 50 -22.53 -25.90 -21.71
C HIS A 50 -23.43 -26.87 -20.93
N ALA A 51 -24.38 -26.35 -20.15
CA ALA A 51 -25.34 -27.17 -19.37
C ALA A 51 -26.16 -28.18 -20.20
N LYS A 52 -26.32 -27.97 -21.52
CA LYS A 52 -27.01 -28.93 -22.41
C LYS A 52 -26.20 -30.20 -22.72
N GLU A 53 -24.89 -30.20 -22.49
CA GLU A 53 -24.04 -31.38 -22.74
C GLU A 53 -24.09 -32.41 -21.58
N HIS A 54 -24.56 -32.00 -20.40
CA HIS A 54 -24.81 -32.91 -19.28
C HIS A 54 -26.14 -33.66 -19.39
N ALA A 55 -27.09 -33.19 -20.21
CA ALA A 55 -28.43 -33.77 -20.33
C ALA A 55 -28.51 -35.04 -21.22
N LYS A 56 -27.38 -35.52 -21.76
CA LYS A 56 -27.34 -36.75 -22.59
C LYS A 56 -26.65 -37.95 -21.95
N ALA A 57 -26.26 -37.86 -20.68
CA ALA A 57 -25.73 -38.99 -19.92
C ALA A 57 -26.61 -39.33 -18.73
N LYS A 58 -27.41 -40.39 -18.91
CA LYS A 58 -28.24 -41.15 -17.94
C LYS A 58 -29.57 -40.53 -17.49
N ALA A 59 -30.61 -41.28 -17.85
CA ALA A 59 -32.02 -41.09 -17.54
C ALA A 59 -32.35 -41.42 -16.07
N GLY A 60 -33.38 -40.74 -15.55
CA GLY A 60 -34.11 -41.18 -14.37
C GLY A 60 -34.05 -40.22 -13.17
N CYS A 61 -34.76 -39.10 -13.25
CA CYS A 61 -35.56 -38.51 -12.15
C CYS A 61 -36.15 -37.17 -12.61
N LEU A 62 -37.38 -37.22 -13.13
CA LEU A 62 -38.24 -36.06 -13.32
C LEU A 62 -39.19 -35.99 -12.12
N VAL A 63 -39.11 -34.91 -11.34
CA VAL A 63 -40.28 -34.36 -10.64
C VAL A 63 -40.28 -32.87 -10.90
N ALA A 64 -41.24 -32.42 -11.72
CA ALA A 64 -41.51 -31.02 -11.97
C ALA A 64 -42.35 -30.45 -10.81
N PRO A 65 -42.07 -29.25 -10.29
CA PRO A 65 -43.04 -28.51 -9.52
C PRO A 65 -43.91 -27.67 -10.46
N SER A 66 -45.14 -28.13 -10.67
CA SER A 66 -46.26 -27.31 -11.10
C SER A 66 -46.75 -26.39 -9.98
N ASN A 67 -47.11 -25.16 -10.35
CA ASN A 67 -48.03 -24.23 -9.65
C ASN A 67 -47.55 -23.55 -8.35
N LEU A 68 -46.93 -22.37 -8.49
CA LEU A 68 -47.19 -21.25 -7.58
C LEU A 68 -47.68 -20.05 -8.40
N LYS A 69 -48.96 -19.70 -8.23
CA LYS A 69 -49.59 -18.49 -8.77
C LYS A 69 -49.08 -17.27 -7.99
N VAL A 70 -48.48 -16.32 -8.69
CA VAL A 70 -48.25 -14.96 -8.17
C VAL A 70 -49.41 -14.08 -8.64
N ALA A 71 -50.13 -13.46 -7.70
CA ALA A 71 -51.18 -12.49 -7.99
C ALA A 71 -50.58 -11.12 -8.36
N PRO A 72 -51.21 -10.32 -9.24
CA PRO A 72 -50.72 -9.01 -9.63
C PRO A 72 -51.13 -7.94 -8.61
N LEU A 73 -50.20 -7.06 -8.23
CA LEU A 73 -50.50 -5.83 -7.50
C LEU A 73 -50.64 -4.66 -8.50
N VAL A 74 -51.80 -4.01 -8.41
CA VAL A 74 -52.27 -2.85 -9.18
C VAL A 74 -51.60 -1.55 -8.67
N PRO A 75 -51.28 -0.56 -9.54
CA PRO A 75 -50.79 0.75 -9.10
C PRO A 75 -51.94 1.73 -8.87
N GLY A 76 -51.91 2.48 -7.76
CA GLY A 76 -52.89 3.54 -7.53
C GLY A 76 -52.68 4.39 -6.28
N SER A 77 -52.71 5.71 -6.52
CA SER A 77 -52.94 6.83 -5.60
C SER A 77 -51.76 7.39 -4.80
N ALA A 78 -51.35 8.59 -5.22
CA ALA A 78 -50.60 9.56 -4.45
C ALA A 78 -51.55 10.67 -4.00
N LEU A 79 -51.61 10.89 -2.68
CA LEU A 79 -52.13 12.03 -1.92
C LEU A 79 -51.46 11.88 -0.54
N ALA A 80 -51.14 12.86 0.28
CA ALA A 80 -50.98 14.30 0.27
C ALA A 80 -50.37 14.60 1.66
N ASP A 81 -49.52 15.63 1.79
CA ASP A 81 -49.36 16.46 3.01
C ASP A 81 -48.24 17.49 2.75
N ARG A 82 -48.56 18.75 2.45
CA ARG A 82 -48.83 19.88 3.37
C ARG A 82 -47.58 20.43 4.06
N GLU A 83 -47.01 21.48 3.45
CA GLU A 83 -46.33 22.57 4.17
C GLU A 83 -47.34 23.49 4.87
N PRO A 84 -46.87 24.31 5.83
CA PRO A 84 -47.31 25.69 5.94
C PRO A 84 -46.14 26.67 5.81
N GLY A 85 -46.32 27.70 4.97
CA GLY A 85 -45.30 28.71 4.69
C GLY A 85 -45.37 29.98 5.54
N ARG A 86 -44.47 30.93 5.19
CA ARG A 86 -44.57 32.41 5.27
C ARG A 86 -43.31 32.98 4.56
N SER A 87 -43.40 33.48 3.34
CA SER A 87 -43.79 34.84 2.89
C SER A 87 -42.64 35.87 2.88
N GLY A 88 -42.33 36.38 1.68
CA GLY A 88 -41.45 37.54 1.45
C GLY A 88 -41.22 37.80 -0.04
N GLN A 89 -42.20 38.42 -0.71
CA GLN A 89 -42.16 38.86 -2.11
C GLN A 89 -41.19 40.03 -2.35
N MET A 90 -40.58 40.09 -3.54
CA MET A 90 -40.56 41.34 -4.32
C MET A 90 -40.39 41.07 -5.83
N GLN A 91 -41.15 41.82 -6.64
CA GLN A 91 -41.42 41.66 -8.06
C GLN A 91 -40.41 42.39 -8.99
N LEU A 92 -40.09 41.75 -10.13
CA LEU A 92 -40.09 42.20 -11.57
C LEU A 92 -39.91 43.70 -11.92
N PRO A 93 -39.41 44.09 -13.15
CA PRO A 93 -39.79 43.45 -14.42
C PRO A 93 -38.76 43.35 -15.57
N ILE A 94 -39.15 42.48 -16.50
CA ILE A 94 -38.66 42.25 -17.86
C ILE A 94 -39.17 43.36 -18.80
N LYS A 95 -38.36 43.79 -19.75
CA LYS A 95 -38.80 44.46 -20.99
C LYS A 95 -38.32 43.69 -22.22
N THR A 96 -39.26 43.32 -23.07
CA THR A 96 -39.09 42.84 -24.44
C THR A 96 -39.29 44.00 -25.43
N ALA A 97 -38.57 43.98 -26.56
CA ALA A 97 -38.94 44.67 -27.80
C ALA A 97 -38.29 43.98 -29.01
N ALA A 98 -38.99 44.00 -30.14
CA ALA A 98 -38.93 43.05 -31.23
C ALA A 98 -38.18 43.51 -32.50
N ALA A 99 -37.74 42.49 -33.27
CA ALA A 99 -37.63 42.32 -34.73
C ALA A 99 -37.51 43.51 -35.71
N ARG A 100 -36.63 43.34 -36.72
CA ARG A 100 -36.89 43.60 -38.15
C ARG A 100 -35.90 42.84 -39.06
N ALA A 101 -36.42 42.34 -40.18
CA ALA A 101 -35.77 41.55 -41.23
C ALA A 101 -35.48 42.39 -42.49
N ALA A 102 -34.52 41.96 -43.33
CA ALA A 102 -34.57 41.95 -44.83
C ALA A 102 -33.18 41.64 -45.47
N ASP A 103 -33.01 40.42 -46.01
CA ASP A 103 -32.80 40.07 -47.45
C ASP A 103 -31.59 40.56 -48.31
N PRO A 104 -31.23 39.85 -49.42
CA PRO A 104 -29.89 39.25 -49.60
C PRO A 104 -29.22 39.41 -51.01
N VAL A 105 -28.09 38.70 -51.25
CA VAL A 105 -27.49 38.26 -52.56
C VAL A 105 -26.60 39.33 -53.27
N PRO A 106 -25.47 39.04 -53.98
CA PRO A 106 -25.28 37.88 -54.88
C PRO A 106 -23.94 37.11 -54.92
N ARG A 107 -24.06 35.88 -55.41
CA ARG A 107 -23.02 35.03 -56.04
C ARG A 107 -22.69 35.55 -57.44
N PRO A 108 -21.52 35.20 -58.00
CA PRO A 108 -21.41 34.89 -59.41
C PRO A 108 -21.14 33.40 -59.66
N ALA A 109 -21.57 32.97 -60.85
CA ALA A 109 -21.63 31.60 -61.33
C ALA A 109 -20.34 31.17 -62.06
N GLN A 110 -20.04 29.88 -61.88
CA GLN A 110 -19.52 28.86 -62.81
C GLN A 110 -18.68 29.26 -64.04
N ALA A 111 -17.54 28.56 -64.18
CA ALA A 111 -17.12 27.95 -65.44
C ALA A 111 -16.42 26.62 -65.16
N GLU A 112 -16.97 25.54 -65.70
CA GLU A 112 -16.39 24.21 -65.76
C GLU A 112 -15.26 24.18 -66.81
N ALA A 113 -14.12 23.60 -66.44
CA ALA A 113 -13.14 23.09 -67.39
C ALA A 113 -12.76 21.68 -66.94
N VAL A 114 -13.26 20.70 -67.68
CA VAL A 114 -12.92 19.29 -67.55
C VAL A 114 -11.50 19.10 -68.09
N VAL A 115 -10.55 18.85 -67.18
CA VAL A 115 -9.24 18.28 -67.52
C VAL A 115 -9.11 16.98 -66.73
N SER A 116 -9.14 15.87 -67.47
CA SER A 116 -8.82 14.54 -66.98
C SER A 116 -7.35 14.50 -66.56
N ALA A 117 -7.10 14.42 -65.26
CA ALA A 117 -5.80 14.09 -64.70
C ALA A 117 -5.97 12.84 -63.82
N GLN A 118 -5.34 11.74 -64.23
CA GLN A 118 -5.26 10.51 -63.46
C GLN A 118 -4.63 10.76 -62.08
N PRO A 119 -5.09 10.06 -61.02
CA PRO A 119 -4.39 10.10 -59.74
C PRO A 119 -2.98 9.50 -59.89
N PRO A 120 -1.95 10.07 -59.25
CA PRO A 120 -0.62 9.48 -59.27
C PRO A 120 -0.65 8.10 -58.59
N ALA A 121 0.04 7.15 -59.20
CA ALA A 121 0.20 5.80 -58.68
C ALA A 121 0.75 5.82 -57.23
N PRO A 122 0.33 4.88 -56.36
CA PRO A 122 0.84 4.79 -55.00
C PRO A 122 2.36 4.61 -55.02
N ALA A 123 3.07 5.41 -54.22
CA ALA A 123 4.50 5.27 -54.04
C ALA A 123 4.86 3.84 -53.64
N PRO A 124 5.95 3.25 -54.18
CA PRO A 124 6.38 1.92 -53.81
C PRO A 124 6.71 1.89 -52.31
N LYS A 125 6.22 0.85 -51.62
CA LYS A 125 6.56 0.60 -50.22
C LYS A 125 8.08 0.61 -50.06
N PRO A 126 8.63 1.26 -49.01
CA PRO A 126 10.06 1.17 -48.73
C PRO A 126 10.44 -0.29 -48.51
N VAL A 127 11.39 -0.76 -49.30
CA VAL A 127 12.07 -2.04 -49.06
C VAL A 127 12.77 -1.93 -47.70
N PRO A 128 12.61 -2.90 -46.77
CA PRO A 128 13.32 -2.86 -45.51
C PRO A 128 14.82 -2.89 -45.78
N ALA A 129 15.55 -1.96 -45.18
CA ALA A 129 17.01 -2.01 -45.16
C ALA A 129 17.45 -3.38 -44.57
N PRO A 130 18.53 -4.00 -45.08
CA PRO A 130 19.05 -5.23 -44.52
C PRO A 130 19.36 -5.00 -43.04
N VAL A 131 18.72 -5.81 -42.20
CA VAL A 131 19.00 -5.90 -40.77
C VAL A 131 20.49 -6.23 -40.61
N PRO A 132 21.30 -5.46 -39.87
CA PRO A 132 22.66 -5.89 -39.56
C PRO A 132 22.56 -7.26 -38.88
N ALA A 133 23.26 -8.24 -39.45
CA ALA A 133 23.28 -9.60 -38.93
C ALA A 133 23.53 -9.56 -37.42
N LYS A 134 22.58 -10.12 -36.67
CA LYS A 134 22.68 -10.34 -35.23
C LYS A 134 24.03 -11.04 -34.99
N PRO A 135 24.94 -10.49 -34.15
CA PRO A 135 26.14 -11.25 -33.81
C PRO A 135 25.68 -12.60 -33.28
N ALA A 136 26.28 -13.67 -33.82
CA ALA A 136 25.95 -15.04 -33.47
C ALA A 136 25.88 -15.14 -31.94
N ALA A 137 24.76 -15.68 -31.44
CA ALA A 137 24.62 -15.96 -30.03
C ALA A 137 25.81 -16.82 -29.62
N ALA A 138 26.69 -16.25 -28.81
CA ALA A 138 27.59 -17.05 -27.99
C ALA A 138 26.70 -18.07 -27.26
N PRO A 139 27.15 -19.33 -27.10
CA PRO A 139 26.36 -20.33 -26.40
C PRO A 139 25.92 -19.70 -25.09
N ALA A 140 24.61 -19.75 -24.82
CA ALA A 140 24.07 -19.32 -23.56
C ALA A 140 24.82 -20.11 -22.49
N VAL A 141 25.82 -19.47 -21.87
CA VAL A 141 26.20 -19.82 -20.53
C VAL A 141 24.91 -19.58 -19.78
N ALA A 142 24.25 -20.67 -19.39
CA ALA A 142 23.09 -20.59 -18.53
C ALA A 142 23.46 -19.62 -17.41
N ALA A 143 22.76 -18.48 -17.33
CA ALA A 143 22.77 -17.73 -16.10
C ALA A 143 22.38 -18.74 -15.01
N PRO A 144 23.17 -18.88 -13.94
CA PRO A 144 22.79 -19.76 -12.85
C PRO A 144 21.38 -19.34 -12.42
N ALA A 145 20.47 -20.30 -12.24
CA ALA A 145 19.14 -20.00 -11.72
C ALA A 145 19.30 -19.13 -10.46
N PRO A 146 18.70 -17.91 -10.40
CA PRO A 146 18.73 -17.12 -9.18
C PRO A 146 18.12 -17.97 -8.06
N GLY A 147 18.92 -18.24 -7.03
CA GLY A 147 18.54 -19.11 -5.94
C GLY A 147 17.30 -18.57 -5.22
N ALA A 148 16.29 -19.43 -5.05
CA ALA A 148 15.14 -19.13 -4.21
C ALA A 148 15.63 -18.61 -2.84
N VAL A 149 15.05 -17.51 -2.37
CA VAL A 149 15.40 -16.95 -1.06
C VAL A 149 15.02 -17.97 0.00
N CYS A 150 16.03 -18.51 0.68
CA CYS A 150 15.83 -19.32 1.86
C CYS A 150 15.44 -18.40 3.02
N TRP A 151 14.20 -18.49 3.50
CA TRP A 151 13.69 -17.67 4.61
C TRP A 151 14.19 -18.15 5.97
N GLU A 152 14.47 -19.45 6.07
CA GLU A 152 14.83 -20.15 7.29
C GLU A 152 15.84 -21.27 6.99
N LEU A 153 16.92 -21.30 7.75
CA LEU A 153 17.95 -22.33 7.74
C LEU A 153 17.83 -23.16 9.03
N PRO A 154 17.50 -24.47 8.93
CA PRO A 154 17.53 -25.37 10.07
C PRO A 154 18.94 -25.50 10.65
N ARG A 155 19.06 -25.56 11.98
CA ARG A 155 20.36 -25.69 12.68
C ARG A 155 20.35 -26.88 13.63
N ARG A 156 21.51 -27.51 13.80
CA ARG A 156 21.64 -28.66 14.71
C ARG A 156 21.75 -28.17 16.16
N GLY A 157 20.79 -28.55 17.01
CA GLY A 157 20.81 -28.25 18.44
C GLY A 157 20.48 -26.79 18.80
N ALA A 158 19.99 -25.99 17.84
CA ALA A 158 19.56 -24.61 18.05
C ALA A 158 18.26 -24.33 17.26
N ALA A 159 17.57 -23.24 17.59
CA ALA A 159 16.44 -22.77 16.80
C ALA A 159 16.88 -22.46 15.36
N PRO A 160 16.02 -22.59 14.33
CA PRO A 160 16.37 -22.20 12.97
C PRO A 160 16.84 -20.74 12.89
N LEU A 161 17.79 -20.46 12.01
CA LEU A 161 18.24 -19.10 11.70
C LEU A 161 17.40 -18.55 10.56
N ARG A 162 16.91 -17.31 10.66
CA ARG A 162 15.95 -16.74 9.71
C ARG A 162 16.41 -15.37 9.22
N VAL A 163 15.98 -14.98 8.02
CA VAL A 163 16.22 -13.62 7.50
C VAL A 163 15.54 -12.58 8.41
N GLY A 164 16.25 -11.57 8.88
CA GLY A 164 15.77 -10.58 9.83
C GLY A 164 15.95 -10.97 11.30
N ASP A 165 16.56 -12.13 11.60
CA ASP A 165 17.03 -12.41 12.96
C ASP A 165 18.16 -11.45 13.34
N LEU A 166 18.21 -11.08 14.63
CA LEU A 166 19.34 -10.36 15.19
C LEU A 166 20.37 -11.38 15.66
N VAL A 167 21.65 -11.11 15.40
CA VAL A 167 22.77 -12.00 15.72
C VAL A 167 23.91 -11.19 16.34
N ARG A 168 24.71 -11.83 17.20
CA ARG A 168 25.97 -11.22 17.67
C ARG A 168 27.05 -11.35 16.62
N LEU A 169 27.66 -10.22 16.25
CA LEU A 169 28.82 -10.18 15.36
C LEU A 169 30.11 -10.42 16.16
N PRO A 170 30.95 -11.41 15.78
CA PRO A 170 32.21 -11.69 16.46
C PRO A 170 33.16 -10.50 16.40
N ALA A 171 33.98 -10.27 17.43
CA ALA A 171 34.97 -9.19 17.42
C ALA A 171 35.96 -9.27 16.25
N ALA A 172 36.29 -10.49 15.80
CA ALA A 172 37.15 -10.74 14.65
C ALA A 172 36.57 -10.33 13.29
N SER A 173 35.26 -10.01 13.22
CA SER A 173 34.60 -9.56 11.99
C SER A 173 34.89 -8.10 11.62
N GLY A 174 35.60 -7.36 12.47
CA GLY A 174 35.82 -5.91 12.30
C GLY A 174 34.59 -5.05 12.65
N ALA A 175 33.45 -5.66 13.01
CA ALA A 175 32.20 -5.00 13.36
C ALA A 175 31.57 -5.64 14.63
N ALA A 176 32.30 -5.69 15.74
CA ALA A 176 31.80 -6.25 17.00
C ALA A 176 30.48 -5.58 17.42
N GLY A 177 29.43 -6.35 17.69
CA GLY A 177 28.13 -5.79 18.05
C GLY A 177 26.94 -6.66 17.66
N LEU A 178 25.81 -6.02 17.35
CA LEU A 178 24.62 -6.67 16.78
C LEU A 178 24.66 -6.57 15.25
N GLY A 179 24.13 -7.58 14.57
CA GLY A 179 23.82 -7.53 13.15
C GLY A 179 22.42 -8.07 12.90
N VAL A 180 21.84 -7.71 11.76
CA VAL A 180 20.57 -8.27 11.28
C VAL A 180 20.83 -9.16 10.07
N VAL A 181 20.35 -10.40 10.11
CA VAL A 181 20.51 -11.34 9.00
C VAL A 181 19.76 -10.82 7.77
N ARG A 182 20.47 -10.62 6.66
CA ARG A 182 19.88 -10.15 5.40
C ARG A 182 19.64 -11.27 4.41
N GLU A 183 20.50 -12.28 4.42
CA GLU A 183 20.49 -13.37 3.45
C GLU A 183 20.96 -14.67 4.11
N LEU A 184 20.31 -15.78 3.75
CA LEU A 184 20.74 -17.13 4.12
C LEU A 184 21.29 -17.85 2.90
N ARG A 185 22.41 -18.54 3.09
CA ARG A 185 23.07 -19.33 2.06
C ARG A 185 23.10 -20.79 2.47
N LEU A 186 22.41 -21.61 1.69
CA LEU A 186 22.43 -23.05 1.86
C LEU A 186 23.84 -23.58 1.62
N GLY A 187 24.30 -24.43 2.53
CA GLY A 187 25.55 -25.18 2.35
C GLY A 187 25.45 -26.18 1.20
N GLY A 188 26.59 -26.57 0.64
CA GLY A 188 26.66 -27.53 -0.47
C GLY A 188 28.05 -28.12 -0.61
N GLY A 189 28.12 -29.45 -0.75
CA GLY A 189 29.40 -30.18 -0.80
C GLY A 189 30.22 -29.95 0.47
N ALA A 190 31.42 -29.37 0.32
CA ALA A 190 32.32 -29.04 1.44
C ALA A 190 32.09 -27.64 2.06
N ARG A 191 31.17 -26.83 1.52
CA ARG A 191 30.89 -25.48 2.06
C ARG A 191 29.79 -25.53 3.12
N PRO A 192 30.06 -25.05 4.35
CA PRO A 192 29.04 -24.98 5.38
C PRO A 192 27.96 -23.95 5.02
N ALA A 193 26.79 -24.08 5.62
CA ALA A 193 25.75 -23.06 5.51
C ALA A 193 26.20 -21.76 6.20
N ALA A 194 25.82 -20.63 5.61
CA ALA A 194 26.26 -19.31 6.04
C ALA A 194 25.12 -18.30 5.97
N CYS A 195 25.31 -17.15 6.58
CA CYS A 195 24.43 -16.00 6.41
C CYS A 195 25.24 -14.73 6.14
N LEU A 196 24.63 -13.77 5.45
CA LEU A 196 25.09 -12.38 5.44
C LEU A 196 24.30 -11.60 6.48
N ALA A 197 25.00 -10.90 7.37
CA ALA A 197 24.41 -10.02 8.37
C ALA A 197 24.86 -8.58 8.15
N ALA A 198 23.90 -7.66 8.13
CA ALA A 198 24.16 -6.23 8.09
C ALA A 198 24.47 -5.73 9.52
N PRO A 199 25.64 -5.12 9.78
CA PRO A 199 25.99 -4.62 11.11
C PRO A 199 25.09 -3.47 11.57
N LEU A 200 24.71 -3.49 12.85
CA LEU A 200 23.99 -2.42 13.54
C LEU A 200 24.96 -1.69 14.47
N LEU A 201 25.25 -0.42 14.17
CA LEU A 201 26.26 0.36 14.88
C LEU A 201 25.66 1.06 16.10
N ALA A 202 25.47 0.38 17.23
CA ALA A 202 24.95 1.01 18.43
C ALA A 202 25.85 2.19 18.89
N GLY A 203 25.33 3.42 18.86
CA GLY A 203 25.97 4.61 19.46
C GLY A 203 27.21 5.20 18.75
N GLY A 204 27.56 4.78 17.53
CA GLY A 204 28.74 5.29 16.79
C GLY A 204 28.44 6.19 15.59
N GLN A 205 29.21 7.27 15.40
CA GLN A 205 29.20 8.04 14.14
C GLN A 205 30.20 7.41 13.14
N GLY A 206 29.79 6.31 12.51
CA GLY A 206 30.58 5.64 11.47
C GLY A 206 29.80 5.46 10.17
N GLU A 207 30.52 5.35 9.06
CA GLU A 207 29.96 4.87 7.80
C GLU A 207 29.38 3.47 7.98
N GLN A 208 28.38 3.13 7.17
CA GLN A 208 27.73 1.84 7.24
C GLN A 208 28.74 0.75 6.85
N ALA A 209 29.10 -0.12 7.79
CA ALA A 209 29.96 -1.26 7.50
C ALA A 209 29.29 -2.19 6.48
N GLY A 210 30.07 -2.76 5.56
CA GLY A 210 29.57 -3.77 4.63
C GLY A 210 29.06 -5.01 5.37
N ASP A 211 28.24 -5.81 4.67
CA ASP A 211 27.73 -7.07 5.23
C ASP A 211 28.86 -7.99 5.68
N VAL A 212 28.64 -8.66 6.80
CA VAL A 212 29.54 -9.66 7.35
C VAL A 212 28.99 -11.05 7.01
N GLU A 213 29.81 -11.87 6.36
CA GLU A 213 29.51 -13.28 6.15
C GLU A 213 29.88 -14.09 7.41
N LEU A 214 28.93 -14.88 7.91
CA LEU A 214 29.07 -15.66 9.13
C LEU A 214 28.68 -17.12 8.88
N PRO A 215 29.35 -18.10 9.52
CA PRO A 215 28.85 -19.46 9.54
C PRO A 215 27.52 -19.49 10.28
N ALA A 216 26.55 -20.24 9.75
CA ALA A 216 25.22 -20.29 10.37
C ALA A 216 25.19 -21.19 11.61
N ASP A 217 26.02 -22.23 11.63
CA ASP A 217 26.20 -23.13 12.78
C ASP A 217 26.97 -22.41 13.90
N GLY A 218 26.45 -22.51 15.13
CA GLY A 218 27.06 -21.87 16.30
C GLY A 218 26.79 -20.37 16.45
N LEU A 219 26.04 -19.76 15.53
CA LEU A 219 25.67 -18.34 15.64
C LEU A 219 24.60 -18.14 16.71
N GLU A 220 24.81 -17.23 17.65
CA GLU A 220 23.79 -16.91 18.66
C GLU A 220 22.83 -15.85 18.14
N THR A 221 21.53 -16.17 18.14
CA THR A 221 20.46 -15.22 17.85
C THR A 221 20.13 -14.43 19.10
N GLU A 222 19.94 -13.12 18.95
CA GLU A 222 19.65 -12.20 20.03
C GLU A 222 18.15 -11.92 20.16
N ASP A 223 17.63 -12.06 21.39
CA ASP A 223 16.28 -11.68 21.74
C ASP A 223 16.31 -10.41 22.59
N LEU A 224 15.67 -9.35 22.10
CA LEU A 224 15.65 -8.03 22.76
C LEU A 224 14.57 -7.89 23.84
N GLY A 225 13.80 -8.93 24.15
CA GLY A 225 12.74 -8.90 25.15
C GLY A 225 12.82 -10.05 26.14
N ALA A 226 12.25 -9.87 27.34
CA ALA A 226 12.25 -10.88 28.39
C ALA A 226 11.27 -12.06 28.18
N ALA A 227 10.38 -12.01 27.18
CA ALA A 227 9.37 -13.03 26.94
C ALA A 227 9.37 -13.44 25.46
N PRO A 228 9.73 -14.70 25.13
CA PRO A 228 9.70 -15.18 23.75
C PRO A 228 8.27 -15.21 23.25
N TRP A 229 8.06 -14.71 22.03
CA TRP A 229 6.79 -14.76 21.33
C TRP A 229 7.03 -14.91 19.83
N ASP A 230 6.72 -16.08 19.29
CA ASP A 230 6.77 -16.35 17.86
C ASP A 230 5.34 -16.69 17.42
N PRO A 231 4.68 -15.88 16.60
CA PRO A 231 3.32 -16.17 16.18
C PRO A 231 3.28 -17.48 15.38
N PRO A 232 2.21 -18.28 15.51
CA PRO A 232 2.08 -19.52 14.76
C PRO A 232 1.95 -19.20 13.26
N ARG A 233 2.24 -20.17 12.39
CA ARG A 233 2.02 -19.99 10.94
C ARG A 233 0.55 -19.75 10.59
N ALA A 234 -0.38 -20.36 11.33
CA ALA A 234 -1.81 -20.20 11.16
C ALA A 234 -2.51 -20.25 12.52
N CYS A 235 -3.64 -19.57 12.65
CA CYS A 235 -4.44 -19.54 13.89
C CYS A 235 -5.93 -19.71 13.54
N GLU A 236 -6.41 -20.95 13.58
CA GLU A 236 -7.84 -21.23 13.42
C GLU A 236 -8.65 -20.72 14.61
N ARG A 237 -9.93 -20.42 14.40
CA ARG A 237 -10.83 -19.86 15.45
C ARG A 237 -10.22 -18.62 16.11
N PHE A 238 -9.49 -17.82 15.32
CA PHE A 238 -8.80 -16.61 15.77
C PHE A 238 -9.74 -15.57 16.38
N ASP A 239 -11.04 -15.69 16.14
CA ASP A 239 -12.08 -14.85 16.70
C ASP A 239 -12.54 -15.31 18.09
N GLU A 240 -12.00 -16.39 18.64
CA GLU A 240 -12.24 -16.80 20.02
C GLU A 240 -11.16 -16.20 20.94
N GLU A 241 -11.57 -15.68 22.10
CA GLU A 241 -10.66 -14.99 23.03
C GLU A 241 -9.47 -15.86 23.49
N ARG A 242 -9.67 -17.19 23.57
CA ARG A 242 -8.60 -18.15 23.90
C ARG A 242 -7.45 -18.17 22.89
N GLN A 243 -7.66 -17.69 21.67
CA GLN A 243 -6.64 -17.64 20.62
C GLN A 243 -5.89 -16.31 20.57
N PHE A 244 -6.35 -15.28 21.27
CA PHE A 244 -5.79 -13.92 21.11
C PHE A 244 -4.31 -13.82 21.52
N ALA A 245 -3.85 -14.63 22.46
CA ALA A 245 -2.43 -14.69 22.84
C ALA A 245 -1.51 -15.16 21.70
N SER A 246 -2.05 -15.90 20.72
CA SER A 246 -1.33 -16.32 19.51
C SER A 246 -1.16 -15.18 18.49
N LEU A 247 -1.95 -14.11 18.60
CA LEU A 247 -1.99 -12.99 17.66
C LEU A 247 -1.49 -11.69 18.27
N VAL A 248 -1.24 -11.66 19.57
CA VAL A 248 -0.90 -10.45 20.31
C VAL A 248 0.35 -10.69 21.15
N TYR A 249 1.38 -9.91 20.86
CA TYR A 249 2.44 -9.62 21.81
C TYR A 249 2.10 -8.38 22.62
N GLN A 250 2.19 -8.49 23.95
CA GLN A 250 1.93 -7.38 24.87
C GLN A 250 2.96 -7.33 25.99
N ALA A 251 4.04 -6.57 25.81
CA ALA A 251 5.05 -6.35 26.85
C ALA A 251 4.63 -5.32 27.92
N GLY A 252 3.44 -4.73 27.82
CA GLY A 252 2.97 -3.62 28.67
C GLY A 252 2.65 -2.35 27.89
N GLY A 253 3.01 -2.30 26.60
CA GLY A 253 2.79 -1.18 25.68
C GLY A 253 1.37 -0.65 25.61
N LEU A 254 0.32 -1.49 25.63
CA LEU A 254 -1.08 -0.99 25.63
C LEU A 254 -1.63 -0.67 27.03
N LYS A 255 -0.88 -0.88 28.12
CA LYS A 255 -1.39 -0.57 29.46
C LYS A 255 -1.77 0.90 29.66
N PRO A 256 -0.96 1.88 29.21
CA PRO A 256 -1.34 3.29 29.31
C PRO A 256 -2.64 3.64 28.56
N PHE A 257 -3.01 2.84 27.54
CA PHE A 257 -4.23 3.06 26.77
C PHE A 257 -5.53 2.76 27.55
N ALA A 258 -5.45 2.01 28.65
CA ALA A 258 -6.62 1.67 29.47
C ALA A 258 -7.40 2.91 29.95
N ASP A 259 -6.69 3.99 30.29
CA ASP A 259 -7.30 5.22 30.77
C ASP A 259 -7.89 6.04 29.62
N ALA A 260 -7.25 6.02 28.45
CA ALA A 260 -7.74 6.70 27.26
C ALA A 260 -9.10 6.17 26.80
N LEU A 261 -9.33 4.84 26.91
CA LEU A 261 -10.62 4.21 26.59
C LEU A 261 -11.81 4.76 27.40
N ARG A 262 -11.55 5.35 28.58
CA ARG A 262 -12.59 5.94 29.45
C ARG A 262 -12.76 7.45 29.26
N ARG A 263 -11.92 8.09 28.44
CA ARG A 263 -11.97 9.54 28.22
C ARG A 263 -13.21 9.95 27.42
N ARG A 264 -13.56 11.23 27.51
CA ARG A 264 -14.64 11.82 26.69
C ARG A 264 -14.34 11.81 25.19
N LYS A 265 -13.05 11.74 24.83
CA LYS A 265 -12.54 11.65 23.46
C LYS A 265 -11.25 10.83 23.51
N CYS A 266 -11.19 9.74 22.76
CA CYS A 266 -10.05 8.84 22.62
C CYS A 266 -9.51 8.98 21.20
N LYS A 267 -8.41 9.71 21.02
CA LYS A 267 -7.83 9.99 19.70
C LYS A 267 -7.00 8.81 19.21
N ILE A 268 -7.39 8.26 18.06
CA ILE A 268 -6.71 7.14 17.42
C ILE A 268 -6.18 7.59 16.06
N CYS A 269 -4.90 7.34 15.81
CA CYS A 269 -4.25 7.60 14.54
C CYS A 269 -3.68 6.29 13.99
N ALA A 270 -3.87 6.04 12.69
CA ALA A 270 -3.15 5.00 11.97
C ALA A 270 -2.08 5.63 11.06
N LEU A 271 -0.84 5.22 11.27
CA LEU A 271 0.30 5.54 10.42
C LEU A 271 0.57 4.32 9.53
N GLY A 272 0.33 4.48 8.23
CA GLY A 272 0.44 3.40 7.27
C GLY A 272 0.16 3.85 5.85
N GLY A 273 0.14 2.86 4.95
CA GLY A 273 -0.11 3.02 3.52
C GLY A 273 -1.59 3.16 3.14
N SER A 274 -1.89 2.76 1.90
CA SER A 274 -3.23 2.74 1.32
C SER A 274 -4.24 1.91 2.10
N ILE A 275 -3.81 0.82 2.74
CA ILE A 275 -4.64 -0.09 3.55
C ILE A 275 -5.28 0.68 4.72
N SER A 276 -4.47 1.43 5.47
CA SER A 276 -4.93 2.29 6.57
C SER A 276 -5.72 3.53 6.09
N LEU A 277 -5.46 4.00 4.87
CA LEU A 277 -6.18 5.13 4.26
C LEU A 277 -7.60 4.76 3.77
N GLN A 278 -7.91 3.48 3.55
CA GLN A 278 -9.21 3.05 3.00
C GLN A 278 -10.40 3.56 3.82
N LYS A 279 -11.37 4.21 3.15
CA LYS A 279 -12.60 4.71 3.78
C LYS A 279 -13.50 3.59 4.34
N ALA A 280 -13.53 2.45 3.67
CA ALA A 280 -14.25 1.26 4.11
C ALA A 280 -13.30 0.17 4.66
N GLY A 281 -12.09 0.55 5.07
CA GLY A 281 -11.07 -0.38 5.56
C GLY A 281 -11.18 -0.68 7.05
N TYR A 282 -10.19 -1.42 7.56
CA TYR A 282 -10.13 -1.85 8.95
C TYR A 282 -10.15 -0.68 9.95
N ARG A 283 -9.49 0.45 9.65
CA ARG A 283 -9.35 1.60 10.58
C ARG A 283 -10.69 2.22 10.96
N VAL A 284 -11.51 2.55 9.96
CA VAL A 284 -12.84 3.14 10.19
C VAL A 284 -13.73 2.14 10.94
N ASN A 285 -13.66 0.86 10.57
CA ASN A 285 -14.42 -0.20 11.23
C ASN A 285 -13.92 -0.52 12.65
N LEU A 286 -12.63 -0.32 12.94
CA LEU A 286 -12.05 -0.38 14.28
C LEU A 286 -12.64 0.72 15.16
N ALA A 287 -12.66 1.96 14.68
CA ALA A 287 -13.28 3.08 15.39
C ALA A 287 -14.75 2.76 15.73
N GLN A 288 -15.54 2.35 14.74
CA GLN A 288 -16.94 1.96 14.94
C GLN A 288 -17.08 0.77 15.90
N ALA A 289 -16.20 -0.22 15.83
CA ALA A 289 -16.23 -1.38 16.72
C ALA A 289 -15.91 -1.02 18.17
N LEU A 290 -15.03 -0.04 18.41
CA LEU A 290 -14.77 0.52 19.73
C LEU A 290 -15.95 1.37 20.23
N GLU A 291 -16.56 2.18 19.36
CA GLU A 291 -17.76 2.96 19.67
C GLU A 291 -18.94 2.09 20.09
N ARG A 292 -19.19 0.98 19.37
CA ARG A 292 -20.19 -0.04 19.77
C ARG A 292 -19.91 -0.65 21.16
N ARG A 293 -18.69 -0.51 21.68
CA ARG A 293 -18.26 -0.98 23.00
C ARG A 293 -18.13 0.15 24.03
N GLY A 294 -18.70 1.32 23.73
CA GLY A 294 -18.79 2.45 24.66
C GLY A 294 -17.60 3.40 24.67
N VAL A 295 -16.64 3.25 23.74
CA VAL A 295 -15.49 4.17 23.62
C VAL A 295 -15.88 5.37 22.76
N LYS A 296 -15.57 6.60 23.20
CA LYS A 296 -15.78 7.79 22.36
C LYS A 296 -14.55 8.03 21.49
N VAL A 297 -14.56 7.53 20.25
CA VAL A 297 -13.39 7.57 19.37
C VAL A 297 -13.31 8.89 18.60
N ASP A 298 -12.09 9.43 18.48
CA ASP A 298 -11.73 10.50 17.56
C ASP A 298 -10.75 9.93 16.54
N ASP A 299 -11.30 9.49 15.42
CA ASP A 299 -10.56 8.81 14.35
C ASP A 299 -9.86 9.85 13.45
N CYS A 300 -8.52 9.84 13.45
CA CYS A 300 -7.72 10.77 12.69
C CYS A 300 -7.01 10.06 11.51
N PRO A 301 -7.46 10.28 10.25
CA PRO A 301 -6.94 9.58 9.07
C PRO A 301 -5.60 10.16 8.62
N LEU A 302 -4.53 9.86 9.35
CA LEU A 302 -3.19 10.42 9.12
C LEU A 302 -2.30 9.54 8.22
N SER A 303 -2.84 8.47 7.65
CA SER A 303 -2.12 7.60 6.70
C SER A 303 -1.85 8.31 5.36
N VAL A 304 -0.86 7.84 4.61
CA VAL A 304 -0.53 8.36 3.27
C VAL A 304 -0.50 7.18 2.30
N GLY A 305 -1.06 7.34 1.10
CA GLY A 305 -1.45 6.22 0.24
C GLY A 305 -0.34 5.24 -0.15
N THR A 306 0.92 5.66 -0.20
CA THR A 306 2.06 4.82 -0.58
C THR A 306 3.27 5.16 0.29
N ALA A 307 3.39 4.50 1.44
CA ALA A 307 4.52 4.76 2.35
C ALA A 307 4.72 3.62 3.36
N GLY A 308 5.90 3.02 3.36
CA GLY A 308 6.40 2.17 4.45
C GLY A 308 7.02 2.99 5.59
N SER A 309 7.70 2.33 6.53
CA SER A 309 8.35 2.94 7.68
C SER A 309 9.35 4.03 7.28
N LYS A 310 10.19 3.79 6.26
CA LYS A 310 11.18 4.77 5.74
C LYS A 310 10.54 6.13 5.38
N PRO A 311 9.65 6.23 4.37
CA PRO A 311 9.03 7.51 4.02
C PRO A 311 8.19 8.08 5.16
N LEU A 312 7.49 7.26 5.95
CA LEU A 312 6.66 7.76 7.06
C LEU A 312 7.48 8.32 8.23
N ALA A 313 8.70 7.80 8.46
CA ALA A 313 9.62 8.35 9.45
C ALA A 313 10.00 9.81 9.14
N LEU A 314 10.05 10.22 7.86
CA LEU A 314 10.38 11.58 7.45
C LEU A 314 9.35 12.63 7.91
N ILE A 315 8.09 12.22 8.14
CA ILE A 315 6.99 13.15 8.46
C ILE A 315 6.43 12.94 9.87
N ILE A 316 6.98 12.01 10.65
CA ILE A 316 6.40 11.57 11.93
C ILE A 316 6.17 12.72 12.93
N GLY A 317 7.06 13.72 12.96
CA GLY A 317 6.98 14.85 13.87
C GLY A 317 5.76 15.72 13.61
N ASP A 318 5.59 16.16 12.37
CA ASP A 318 4.49 17.06 12.04
C ASP A 318 3.18 16.31 11.80
N ARG A 319 3.26 15.05 11.39
CA ARG A 319 2.07 14.24 11.09
C ARG A 319 1.44 13.62 12.32
N ILE A 320 2.23 13.04 13.22
CA ILE A 320 1.71 12.24 14.35
C ILE A 320 1.98 12.92 15.69
N VAL A 321 3.20 13.38 15.93
CA VAL A 321 3.55 14.00 17.22
C VAL A 321 2.74 15.29 17.45
N ALA A 322 2.51 16.09 16.41
CA ALA A 322 1.67 17.28 16.49
C ALA A 322 0.23 16.98 16.94
N GLU A 323 -0.31 15.82 16.54
CA GLU A 323 -1.69 15.42 16.84
C GLU A 323 -1.88 14.82 18.24
N ARG A 324 -0.81 14.34 18.87
CA ARG A 324 -0.78 13.74 20.22
C ARG A 324 -1.89 12.70 20.44
N PRO A 325 -1.97 11.63 19.62
CA PRO A 325 -2.99 10.61 19.80
C PRO A 325 -2.84 9.84 21.11
N ASP A 326 -3.95 9.31 21.61
CA ASP A 326 -3.93 8.35 22.72
C ASP A 326 -3.39 6.99 22.25
N LEU A 327 -3.72 6.60 21.01
CA LEU A 327 -3.22 5.39 20.34
C LEU A 327 -2.71 5.70 18.94
N LEU A 328 -1.46 5.34 18.68
CA LEU A 328 -0.86 5.25 17.36
C LEU A 328 -0.78 3.79 16.93
N ILE A 329 -1.44 3.46 15.83
CA ILE A 329 -1.32 2.18 15.13
C ILE A 329 -0.30 2.36 14.01
N VAL A 330 0.78 1.60 14.03
CA VAL A 330 1.79 1.56 12.97
C VAL A 330 1.51 0.32 12.11
N GLU A 331 0.97 0.52 10.91
CA GLU A 331 0.59 -0.53 9.97
C GLU A 331 1.38 -0.33 8.67
N VAL A 332 2.57 -0.93 8.62
CA VAL A 332 3.55 -0.69 7.54
C VAL A 332 4.16 -1.98 6.98
N ALA A 333 3.86 -3.17 7.52
CA ALA A 333 4.53 -4.41 7.09
C ALA A 333 4.33 -4.74 5.61
N VAL A 334 3.16 -4.46 5.03
CA VAL A 334 2.95 -4.69 3.61
C VAL A 334 3.85 -3.78 2.77
N ASN A 335 3.94 -2.50 3.14
CA ASN A 335 4.79 -1.53 2.43
C ASN A 335 6.28 -1.73 2.68
N ASP A 336 6.67 -2.18 3.87
CA ASP A 336 8.06 -2.54 4.17
C ASP A 336 8.44 -3.85 3.46
N GLY A 337 7.49 -4.77 3.27
CA GLY A 337 7.67 -5.93 2.41
C GLY A 337 7.91 -5.55 0.94
N ASP A 338 7.19 -4.55 0.41
CA ASP A 338 7.44 -3.99 -0.92
C ASP A 338 8.87 -3.42 -1.02
N GLU A 339 9.29 -2.58 -0.06
CA GLU A 339 10.64 -2.00 0.00
C GLU A 339 11.73 -3.09 0.04
N LEU A 340 11.55 -4.13 0.86
CA LEU A 340 12.50 -5.24 0.96
C LEU A 340 12.59 -6.03 -0.36
N LEU A 341 11.45 -6.29 -0.99
CA LEU A 341 11.39 -7.03 -2.24
C LEU A 341 11.99 -6.24 -3.41
N GLU A 342 11.64 -4.97 -3.57
CA GLU A 342 12.16 -4.09 -4.64
C GLU A 342 13.68 -3.95 -4.60
N ASN A 343 14.28 -4.08 -3.41
CA ASN A 343 15.73 -4.00 -3.22
C ASN A 343 16.43 -5.37 -3.28
N THR A 344 15.74 -6.47 -3.59
CA THR A 344 16.36 -7.81 -3.72
C THR A 344 17.30 -7.88 -4.94
N PRO A 345 18.51 -8.48 -4.84
CA PRO A 345 19.03 -9.30 -3.73
C PRO A 345 19.68 -8.53 -2.58
N ARG A 346 19.72 -7.20 -2.60
CA ARG A 346 20.32 -6.34 -1.55
C ARG A 346 19.25 -5.68 -0.68
N SER A 347 18.31 -6.48 -0.16
CA SER A 347 17.20 -5.99 0.64
C SER A 347 17.68 -5.22 1.88
N ASP A 348 17.10 -4.04 2.13
CA ASP A 348 17.57 -3.15 3.19
C ASP A 348 16.86 -3.40 4.54
N VAL A 349 17.10 -4.58 5.11
CA VAL A 349 16.55 -4.97 6.43
C VAL A 349 16.99 -4.03 7.56
N ALA A 350 18.21 -3.47 7.48
CA ALA A 350 18.72 -2.52 8.46
C ALA A 350 18.03 -1.15 8.34
N GLY A 351 17.78 -0.67 7.12
CA GLY A 351 17.02 0.56 6.86
C GLY A 351 15.59 0.51 7.39
N ILE A 352 14.89 -0.61 7.19
CA ILE A 352 13.55 -0.82 7.78
C ILE A 352 13.60 -0.72 9.31
N LEU A 353 14.57 -1.40 9.95
CA LEU A 353 14.75 -1.29 11.40
C LEU A 353 15.03 0.14 11.86
N ARG A 354 15.92 0.86 11.17
CA ARG A 354 16.28 2.26 11.50
C ARG A 354 15.08 3.19 11.40
N ALA A 355 14.25 3.03 10.37
CA ALA A 355 13.07 3.84 10.15
C ALA A 355 11.97 3.55 11.16
N ALA A 356 11.62 2.28 11.35
CA ALA A 356 10.60 1.86 12.31
C ALA A 356 11.02 2.19 13.76
N GLU A 357 12.29 2.01 14.12
CA GLU A 357 12.84 2.44 15.41
C GLU A 357 12.74 3.96 15.57
N GLY A 358 13.08 4.70 14.52
CA GLY A 358 13.02 6.16 14.46
C GLY A 358 11.62 6.72 14.75
N ILE A 359 10.58 6.09 14.20
CA ILE A 359 9.18 6.39 14.52
C ILE A 359 8.92 6.22 16.02
N VAL A 360 9.27 5.04 16.58
CA VAL A 360 9.05 4.73 18.00
C VAL A 360 9.77 5.73 18.90
N ARG A 361 11.06 5.98 18.66
CA ARG A 361 11.88 6.88 19.47
C ARG A 361 11.38 8.32 19.42
N THR A 362 11.01 8.80 18.23
CA THR A 362 10.50 10.16 18.06
C THR A 362 9.19 10.37 18.83
N VAL A 363 8.26 9.41 18.73
CA VAL A 363 6.98 9.46 19.45
C VAL A 363 7.21 9.36 20.96
N ARG A 364 8.05 8.44 21.44
CA ARG A 364 8.35 8.29 22.88
C ARG A 364 8.93 9.56 23.50
N ARG A 365 9.79 10.28 22.78
CA ARG A 365 10.37 11.54 23.27
C ARG A 365 9.40 12.71 23.25
N LYS A 366 8.66 12.88 22.14
CA LYS A 366 7.89 14.12 21.90
C LYS A 366 6.41 14.00 22.21
N SER A 367 5.89 12.78 22.31
CA SER A 367 4.51 12.47 22.71
C SER A 367 4.48 11.26 23.66
N PRO A 368 5.06 11.36 24.87
CA PRO A 368 5.27 10.22 25.77
C PRO A 368 3.98 9.52 26.23
N ASN A 369 2.84 10.22 26.17
CA ASN A 369 1.52 9.68 26.51
C ASN A 369 0.85 8.92 25.35
N THR A 370 1.42 8.96 24.14
CA THR A 370 0.92 8.19 23.01
C THR A 370 1.30 6.73 23.18
N THR A 371 0.28 5.88 23.23
CA THR A 371 0.46 4.43 23.15
C THR A 371 0.78 4.04 21.71
N ILE A 372 1.77 3.16 21.50
CA ILE A 372 2.16 2.68 20.17
C ILE A 372 1.87 1.18 20.06
N VAL A 373 1.25 0.78 18.96
CA VAL A 373 1.04 -0.62 18.59
C VAL A 373 1.43 -0.85 17.15
N PHE A 374 2.20 -1.91 16.88
CA PHE A 374 2.42 -2.38 15.52
C PHE A 374 1.27 -3.32 15.11
N LEU A 375 0.75 -3.15 13.90
CA LEU A 375 -0.29 -3.97 13.32
C LEU A 375 0.23 -4.59 12.02
N GLU A 376 0.37 -5.91 12.00
CA GLU A 376 0.83 -6.64 10.84
C GLU A 376 -0.37 -7.13 10.03
N MET A 377 -0.58 -6.51 8.87
CA MET A 377 -1.67 -6.84 7.96
C MET A 377 -1.26 -7.96 7.00
N PHE A 378 -2.23 -8.80 6.63
CA PHE A 378 -2.02 -9.89 5.69
C PHE A 378 -2.03 -9.41 4.23
N LEU A 379 -0.95 -9.70 3.49
CA LEU A 379 -0.96 -9.69 2.02
C LEU A 379 -1.46 -11.05 1.51
N ARG A 380 -2.36 -11.09 0.54
CA ARG A 380 -2.88 -12.34 -0.01
C ARG A 380 -1.83 -13.12 -0.80
N ASP A 381 -1.56 -14.33 -0.30
CA ASP A 381 -0.68 -15.34 -0.88
C ASP A 381 -1.42 -16.34 -1.80
N ASP A 382 -2.69 -16.11 -2.09
CA ASP A 382 -3.51 -16.90 -3.01
C ASP A 382 -3.79 -16.19 -4.35
N THR A 383 -2.90 -15.27 -4.73
CA THR A 383 -3.06 -14.40 -5.89
C THR A 383 -2.26 -14.85 -7.12
N GLU A 384 -1.52 -15.96 -7.03
CA GLU A 384 -0.64 -16.45 -8.09
C GLU A 384 -1.37 -16.70 -9.41
N ALA A 385 -2.51 -17.41 -9.37
CA ALA A 385 -3.31 -17.69 -10.57
C ALA A 385 -3.98 -16.44 -11.17
N ALA A 386 -3.98 -15.32 -10.46
CA ALA A 386 -4.65 -14.08 -10.84
C ALA A 386 -3.71 -12.89 -10.66
N HIS A 387 -2.57 -12.87 -11.37
CA HIS A 387 -1.55 -11.80 -11.34
C HIS A 387 -2.12 -10.37 -11.42
N VAL A 388 -3.28 -10.16 -12.05
CA VAL A 388 -3.99 -8.87 -12.09
C VAL A 388 -4.41 -8.33 -10.72
N LEU A 389 -4.54 -9.21 -9.72
CA LEU A 389 -4.86 -8.90 -8.33
C LEU A 389 -3.62 -8.45 -7.53
N LYS A 390 -2.40 -8.69 -8.02
CA LYS A 390 -1.19 -8.16 -7.38
C LYS A 390 -1.11 -6.64 -7.62
N THR A 391 -1.28 -5.84 -6.58
CA THR A 391 -1.39 -4.37 -6.65
C THR A 391 -0.22 -3.59 -6.08
N GLY A 392 0.64 -4.25 -5.29
CA GLY A 392 1.87 -3.69 -4.71
C GLY A 392 2.99 -3.38 -5.71
N ALA A 393 4.22 -3.46 -5.22
CA ALA A 393 5.46 -3.21 -5.96
C ALA A 393 5.52 -3.86 -7.35
N GLU A 394 6.34 -3.31 -8.25
CA GLU A 394 6.62 -3.97 -9.53
C GLU A 394 7.22 -5.36 -9.32
N ALA A 395 8.20 -5.46 -8.42
CA ALA A 395 8.81 -6.73 -8.07
C ALA A 395 7.79 -7.75 -7.54
N TRP A 396 6.78 -7.33 -6.78
CA TRP A 396 5.72 -8.24 -6.30
C TRP A 396 4.86 -8.79 -7.43
N ARG A 397 4.51 -7.95 -8.41
CA ARG A 397 3.69 -8.36 -9.55
C ARG A 397 4.40 -9.41 -10.41
N ASP A 398 5.71 -9.27 -10.55
CA ASP A 398 6.52 -10.05 -11.46
C ASP A 398 7.19 -11.26 -10.77
N SER A 399 7.10 -11.34 -9.43
CA SER A 399 7.61 -12.47 -8.64
C SER A 399 6.54 -13.54 -8.41
N SER A 400 6.99 -14.79 -8.27
CA SER A 400 6.14 -15.84 -7.73
C SER A 400 5.80 -15.53 -6.27
N THR A 401 4.63 -15.96 -5.82
CA THR A 401 4.22 -15.77 -4.42
C THR A 401 5.22 -16.42 -3.47
N GLN A 402 5.74 -17.60 -3.80
CA GLN A 402 6.70 -18.33 -2.97
C GLN A 402 8.00 -17.55 -2.73
N ASP A 403 8.47 -16.81 -3.74
CA ASP A 403 9.73 -16.06 -3.67
C ASP A 403 9.62 -14.72 -2.95
N ALA A 404 8.39 -14.21 -2.78
CA ALA A 404 8.17 -12.85 -2.27
C ALA A 404 7.41 -12.81 -0.95
N VAL A 405 6.50 -13.76 -0.68
CA VAL A 405 5.58 -13.71 0.48
C VAL A 405 6.30 -13.65 1.82
N GLY A 406 7.50 -14.24 1.93
CA GLY A 406 8.30 -14.20 3.14
C GLY A 406 8.72 -12.79 3.55
N TRP A 407 8.92 -11.85 2.62
CA TRP A 407 9.21 -10.44 2.96
C TRP A 407 8.06 -9.81 3.75
N TYR A 408 6.83 -10.07 3.31
CA TYR A 408 5.61 -9.50 3.87
C TYR A 408 5.16 -10.20 5.15
N HIS A 409 5.23 -11.54 5.18
CA HIS A 409 4.63 -12.34 6.24
C HIS A 409 5.61 -12.77 7.32
N GLU A 410 6.91 -12.72 7.05
CA GLU A 410 7.93 -13.18 7.99
C GLU A 410 8.94 -12.10 8.32
N VAL A 411 9.62 -11.52 7.32
CA VAL A 411 10.74 -10.61 7.55
C VAL A 411 10.28 -9.28 8.14
N ALA A 412 9.41 -8.52 7.46
CA ALA A 412 8.95 -7.22 7.97
C ALA A 412 8.30 -7.32 9.37
N PRO A 413 7.34 -8.24 9.63
CA PRO A 413 6.79 -8.45 10.97
C PRO A 413 7.84 -8.82 12.02
N ARG A 414 8.89 -9.58 11.67
CA ARG A 414 9.99 -9.92 12.58
C ARG A 414 10.84 -8.71 12.94
N LEU A 415 11.13 -7.82 11.98
CA LEU A 415 11.84 -6.57 12.25
C LEU A 415 11.04 -5.68 13.22
N HIS A 416 9.72 -5.54 13.02
CA HIS A 416 8.84 -4.82 13.95
C HIS A 416 8.79 -5.45 15.34
N ARG A 417 8.81 -6.79 15.41
CA ARG A 417 8.80 -7.55 16.67
C ARG A 417 10.02 -7.25 17.54
N HIS A 418 11.20 -7.16 16.94
CA HIS A 418 12.43 -6.80 17.65
C HIS A 418 12.28 -5.44 18.36
N LEU A 419 11.65 -4.47 17.69
CA LEU A 419 11.36 -3.16 18.27
C LEU A 419 10.30 -3.24 19.37
N CYS A 420 9.23 -4.01 19.14
CA CYS A 420 8.19 -4.19 20.16
C CYS A 420 8.75 -4.79 21.45
N ARG A 421 9.65 -5.77 21.33
CA ARG A 421 10.35 -6.38 22.46
C ARG A 421 11.28 -5.38 23.16
N ARG A 422 12.15 -4.69 22.40
CA ARG A 422 13.11 -3.72 22.93
C ARG A 422 12.47 -2.55 23.67
N TYR A 423 11.37 -2.02 23.13
CA TYR A 423 10.74 -0.79 23.60
C TYR A 423 9.49 -1.03 24.45
N GLY A 424 9.19 -2.29 24.79
CA GLY A 424 8.03 -2.67 25.58
C GLY A 424 6.70 -2.28 24.91
N LEU A 425 6.60 -2.41 23.58
CA LEU A 425 5.39 -2.10 22.82
C LEU A 425 4.48 -3.32 22.71
N ALA A 426 3.33 -3.13 22.05
CA ALA A 426 2.47 -4.23 21.63
C ALA A 426 2.59 -4.45 20.11
N GLN A 427 2.43 -5.70 19.70
CA GLN A 427 2.32 -6.10 18.29
C GLN A 427 1.05 -6.95 18.13
N LEU A 428 0.23 -6.61 17.14
CA LEU A 428 -0.92 -7.39 16.70
C LEU A 428 -0.57 -7.98 15.33
N ASP A 429 -0.50 -9.30 15.24
CA ASP A 429 -0.16 -9.99 14.01
C ASP A 429 -1.40 -10.71 13.46
N LEU A 430 -2.00 -10.17 12.40
CA LEU A 430 -3.19 -10.75 11.78
C LEU A 430 -2.85 -11.82 10.75
N ILE A 431 -1.58 -11.98 10.37
CA ILE A 431 -1.17 -12.92 9.31
C ILE A 431 -1.61 -14.35 9.62
N PRO A 432 -1.42 -14.92 10.84
CA PRO A 432 -1.82 -16.28 11.13
C PRO A 432 -3.35 -16.48 11.07
N ALA A 433 -4.10 -15.47 11.51
CA ALA A 433 -5.56 -15.49 11.51
C ALA A 433 -6.09 -15.52 10.06
N ILE A 434 -5.62 -14.59 9.22
CA ILE A 434 -6.12 -14.48 7.84
C ILE A 434 -5.62 -15.62 6.97
N ARG A 435 -4.40 -16.13 7.19
CA ARG A 435 -3.91 -17.34 6.50
C ARG A 435 -4.74 -18.59 6.79
N SER A 436 -5.38 -18.68 7.96
CA SER A 436 -6.25 -19.82 8.32
C SER A 436 -7.61 -19.80 7.60
N LEU A 437 -7.97 -18.69 6.95
CA LEU A 437 -9.24 -18.57 6.24
C LEU A 437 -9.19 -19.33 4.91
N PRO A 438 -10.30 -19.97 4.50
CA PRO A 438 -10.44 -20.48 3.14
C PRO A 438 -10.23 -19.38 2.10
N THR A 439 -9.68 -19.74 0.94
CA THR A 439 -9.43 -18.83 -0.19
C THR A 439 -10.69 -18.07 -0.59
N GLU A 440 -11.86 -18.70 -0.58
CA GLU A 440 -13.14 -18.06 -0.93
C GLU A 440 -13.49 -16.92 0.05
N VAL A 441 -13.19 -17.11 1.33
CA VAL A 441 -13.40 -16.08 2.36
C VAL A 441 -12.39 -14.95 2.19
N ARG A 442 -11.13 -15.26 1.86
CA ARG A 442 -10.11 -14.23 1.56
C ARG A 442 -10.48 -13.43 0.31
N GLN A 443 -11.05 -14.05 -0.71
CA GLN A 443 -11.58 -13.37 -1.89
C GLN A 443 -12.77 -12.46 -1.56
N GLU A 444 -13.60 -12.82 -0.59
CA GLU A 444 -14.67 -11.95 -0.10
C GLU A 444 -14.12 -10.77 0.70
N TRP A 445 -13.11 -10.98 1.54
CA TRP A 445 -12.58 -9.98 2.46
C TRP A 445 -11.67 -8.96 1.78
N PHE A 446 -11.03 -9.32 0.67
CA PHE A 446 -10.11 -8.44 -0.04
C PHE A 446 -10.58 -8.19 -1.47
N ARG A 447 -10.53 -6.92 -1.90
CA ARG A 447 -10.86 -6.53 -3.28
C ARG A 447 -9.72 -6.83 -4.26
N ASP A 448 -8.50 -6.88 -3.73
CA ASP A 448 -7.26 -7.17 -4.43
C ASP A 448 -6.35 -7.98 -3.49
N ASP A 449 -5.04 -7.85 -3.56
CA ASP A 449 -4.07 -8.58 -2.74
C ASP A 449 -3.90 -8.03 -1.32
N CYS A 450 -4.21 -6.75 -1.05
CA CYS A 450 -3.98 -6.16 0.28
C CYS A 450 -5.13 -5.29 0.78
N HIS A 451 -5.94 -4.74 -0.13
CA HIS A 451 -7.02 -3.84 0.23
C HIS A 451 -8.32 -4.58 0.52
N HIS A 452 -9.01 -4.12 1.56
CA HIS A 452 -10.22 -4.75 2.03
C HIS A 452 -11.43 -4.42 1.14
N SER A 453 -12.35 -5.38 1.04
CA SER A 453 -13.75 -5.12 0.73
C SER A 453 -14.45 -4.48 1.94
N GLU A 454 -15.70 -4.06 1.80
CA GLU A 454 -16.49 -3.56 2.93
C GLU A 454 -16.65 -4.62 4.02
N VAL A 455 -16.93 -5.88 3.63
CA VAL A 455 -17.06 -7.02 4.55
C VAL A 455 -15.74 -7.27 5.26
N GLY A 456 -14.62 -7.34 4.51
CA GLY A 456 -13.31 -7.55 5.11
C GLY A 456 -12.92 -6.44 6.07
N GLY A 457 -13.18 -5.18 5.70
CA GLY A 457 -12.94 -4.02 6.55
C GLY A 457 -13.68 -4.10 7.88
N GLU A 458 -14.97 -4.47 7.84
CA GLU A 458 -15.79 -4.69 9.05
C GLU A 458 -15.22 -5.80 9.94
N ARG A 459 -14.93 -6.97 9.35
CA ARG A 459 -14.43 -8.15 10.07
C ARG A 459 -13.09 -7.87 10.74
N LEU A 460 -12.15 -7.28 10.00
CA LEU A 460 -10.81 -6.95 10.49
C LEU A 460 -10.86 -5.83 11.54
N GLY A 461 -11.63 -4.76 11.30
CA GLY A 461 -11.79 -3.69 12.27
C GLY A 461 -12.36 -4.19 13.61
N ASN A 462 -13.35 -5.08 13.57
CA ASN A 462 -13.89 -5.71 14.76
C ASN A 462 -12.90 -6.66 15.44
N LEU A 463 -12.13 -7.45 14.69
CA LEU A 463 -11.08 -8.30 15.25
C LEU A 463 -10.01 -7.45 15.96
N VAL A 464 -9.48 -6.43 15.30
CA VAL A 464 -8.47 -5.52 15.88
C VAL A 464 -9.01 -4.85 17.16
N ALA A 465 -10.26 -4.42 17.18
CA ALA A 465 -10.88 -3.84 18.37
C ALA A 465 -10.88 -4.83 19.55
N ARG A 466 -11.22 -6.10 19.29
CA ARG A 466 -11.26 -7.15 20.30
C ARG A 466 -9.86 -7.49 20.81
N LEU A 467 -8.88 -7.60 19.91
CA LEU A 467 -7.48 -7.86 20.27
C LEU A 467 -6.91 -6.73 21.15
N ILE A 468 -7.14 -5.47 20.78
CA ILE A 468 -6.70 -4.31 21.58
C ILE A 468 -7.35 -4.34 22.97
N LEU A 469 -8.68 -4.49 23.05
CA LEU A 469 -9.40 -4.48 24.33
C LEU A 469 -9.00 -5.66 25.22
N TRP A 470 -8.76 -6.83 24.64
CA TRP A 470 -8.23 -7.98 25.38
C TRP A 470 -6.83 -7.70 25.90
N ALA A 471 -5.92 -7.22 25.04
CA ALA A 471 -4.53 -6.95 25.39
C ALA A 471 -4.38 -5.90 26.49
N VAL A 472 -5.24 -4.87 26.49
CA VAL A 472 -5.30 -3.85 27.55
C VAL A 472 -5.60 -4.48 28.92
N ARG A 473 -6.43 -5.54 28.96
CA ARG A 473 -6.83 -6.24 30.19
C ARG A 473 -5.77 -7.22 30.68
N GLN A 474 -4.96 -7.80 29.79
CA GLN A 474 -3.94 -8.79 30.16
C GLN A 474 -2.85 -8.20 31.04
N PRO A 475 -2.26 -8.93 32.00
CA PRO A 475 -1.11 -8.46 32.74
C PRO A 475 0.04 -8.08 31.79
N ALA A 476 0.84 -7.09 32.16
CA ALA A 476 2.03 -6.76 31.37
C ALA A 476 3.03 -7.91 31.49
N LEU A 477 3.54 -8.43 30.36
CA LEU A 477 4.57 -9.46 30.39
C LEU A 477 5.90 -8.93 30.94
N GLN A 478 6.13 -7.62 30.82
CA GLN A 478 7.33 -6.92 31.27
C GLN A 478 6.98 -5.54 31.82
N GLY A 479 7.88 -4.94 32.60
CA GLY A 479 7.79 -3.51 32.90
C GLY A 479 8.21 -2.70 31.68
N ALA A 480 7.58 -1.54 31.45
CA ALA A 480 8.12 -0.59 30.49
C ALA A 480 9.56 -0.21 30.90
N PRO A 481 10.52 -0.10 29.97
CA PRO A 481 11.89 0.27 30.33
C PRO A 481 11.89 1.62 31.04
N ALA A 482 12.65 1.72 32.14
CA ALA A 482 12.69 2.90 33.00
C ALA A 482 13.16 4.17 32.25
N SER A 483 13.98 3.99 31.22
CA SER A 483 14.44 5.02 30.30
C SER A 483 14.43 4.49 28.87
N LEU A 484 14.36 5.39 27.87
CA LEU A 484 14.48 5.00 26.47
C LEU A 484 15.88 4.40 26.23
N PRO A 485 16.02 3.13 25.79
CA PRO A 485 17.33 2.52 25.56
C PRO A 485 18.06 3.24 24.43
N THR A 486 19.37 3.02 24.26
CA THR A 486 20.10 3.51 23.08
C THR A 486 19.48 2.94 21.80
N ALA A 487 19.52 3.69 20.69
CA ALA A 487 19.11 3.17 19.39
C ALA A 487 19.89 1.88 19.03
N LEU A 488 19.24 0.93 18.34
CA LEU A 488 19.89 -0.29 17.86
C LEU A 488 21.00 0.03 16.87
N ASP A 489 20.78 1.05 16.06
CA ASP A 489 21.71 1.54 15.07
C ASP A 489 21.84 3.06 15.19
N ALA A 490 23.07 3.57 15.21
CA ALA A 490 23.33 5.00 15.26
C ALA A 490 22.88 5.75 14.02
N GLN A 491 22.55 5.05 12.93
CA GLN A 491 21.90 5.57 11.75
C GLN A 491 20.36 5.56 11.84
N CYS A 492 19.78 5.39 13.03
CA CYS A 492 18.34 5.48 13.28
C CYS A 492 17.73 6.80 12.78
N TRP A 493 16.52 6.74 12.20
CA TRP A 493 15.83 7.86 11.54
C TRP A 493 14.90 8.60 12.52
N CYS A 494 15.49 9.42 13.38
CA CYS A 494 14.74 10.15 14.41
C CYS A 494 14.35 11.56 13.98
N ASN A 495 13.35 12.13 14.65
CA ASN A 495 12.99 13.54 14.55
C ASN A 495 12.56 14.02 13.15
N GLY A 496 11.94 13.15 12.36
CA GLY A 496 11.45 13.52 11.03
C GLY A 496 10.49 14.71 11.04
N ARG A 497 10.70 15.63 10.10
CA ARG A 497 9.94 16.87 9.94
C ARG A 497 9.75 17.25 8.47
N THR A 498 8.73 18.05 8.23
CA THR A 498 8.43 18.70 6.96
C THR A 498 9.09 20.08 6.88
N ILE A 499 9.38 20.51 5.65
CA ILE A 499 10.02 21.78 5.31
C ILE A 499 9.19 22.39 4.18
N ARG A 500 8.58 23.56 4.41
CA ARG A 500 7.78 24.23 3.37
C ARG A 500 8.69 24.68 2.23
N ILE A 501 8.34 24.28 1.00
CA ILE A 501 9.10 24.67 -0.19
C ILE A 501 8.70 26.09 -0.60
N GLY A 502 9.69 26.98 -0.67
CA GLY A 502 9.51 28.36 -1.12
C GLY A 502 9.79 28.52 -2.61
N ALA A 503 9.12 29.46 -3.27
CA ALA A 503 9.32 29.75 -4.70
C ALA A 503 10.77 30.20 -5.02
N GLY A 504 11.49 30.77 -4.05
CA GLY A 504 12.90 31.14 -4.20
C GLY A 504 13.86 29.95 -4.31
N TRP A 505 13.39 28.72 -4.11
CA TRP A 505 14.16 27.49 -4.32
C TRP A 505 13.99 26.90 -5.71
N LEU A 506 13.09 27.46 -6.53
CA LEU A 506 12.77 26.95 -7.85
C LEU A 506 13.38 27.85 -8.93
N SER A 507 13.78 27.25 -10.04
CA SER A 507 14.07 28.01 -11.26
C SER A 507 12.81 28.71 -11.79
N PRO A 508 12.96 29.70 -12.70
CA PRO A 508 11.85 30.22 -13.49
C PRO A 508 11.11 29.11 -14.27
N ASP A 509 9.85 29.39 -14.63
CA ASP A 509 8.81 28.49 -15.16
C ASP A 509 8.16 27.50 -14.16
N HIS A 510 7.72 28.03 -13.01
CA HIS A 510 6.78 27.35 -12.12
C HIS A 510 5.42 28.06 -12.09
N ALA A 511 4.37 27.36 -11.66
CA ALA A 511 3.04 27.93 -11.43
C ALA A 511 2.55 27.66 -10.02
N LYS A 512 1.58 28.45 -9.55
CA LYS A 512 0.84 28.15 -8.32
C LYS A 512 -0.47 27.46 -8.66
N TYR A 513 -0.83 26.47 -7.86
CA TYR A 513 -2.14 25.83 -7.92
C TYR A 513 -2.67 25.62 -6.50
N ARG A 514 -3.94 25.96 -6.28
CA ARG A 514 -4.55 25.88 -4.95
C ARG A 514 -5.27 24.54 -4.81
N GLU A 515 -4.83 23.74 -3.85
CA GLU A 515 -5.35 22.39 -3.58
C GLU A 515 -5.25 22.09 -2.08
N LYS A 516 -5.84 21.00 -1.61
CA LYS A 516 -5.75 20.58 -0.20
C LYS A 516 -4.29 20.55 0.31
N ASP A 517 -4.10 20.97 1.56
CA ASP A 517 -2.85 20.79 2.27
C ASP A 517 -2.76 19.35 2.78
N LEU A 518 -1.66 18.67 2.52
CA LEU A 518 -1.51 17.27 2.93
C LEU A 518 -1.25 17.12 4.42
N LEU A 519 -0.69 18.13 5.09
CA LEU A 519 -0.34 18.11 6.50
C LEU A 519 -1.48 18.67 7.36
N LYS A 520 -2.13 19.74 6.89
CA LYS A 520 -3.21 20.43 7.62
C LYS A 520 -4.58 19.96 7.14
N LEU A 521 -5.15 18.98 7.83
CA LEU A 521 -6.41 18.35 7.46
C LEU A 521 -7.54 19.39 7.34
N GLY A 522 -8.16 19.45 6.16
CA GLY A 522 -9.29 20.36 5.88
C GLY A 522 -8.88 21.75 5.37
N GLU A 523 -7.58 22.06 5.32
CA GLU A 523 -7.08 23.32 4.77
C GLU A 523 -6.68 23.19 3.29
N GLN A 524 -6.57 24.33 2.61
CA GLN A 524 -5.96 24.45 1.27
C GLN A 524 -4.61 25.15 1.37
N ALA A 525 -3.72 24.82 0.43
CA ALA A 525 -2.42 25.45 0.30
C ALA A 525 -2.07 25.75 -1.17
N ASP A 526 -1.17 26.71 -1.36
CA ASP A 526 -0.59 27.01 -2.66
C ASP A 526 0.54 26.02 -2.97
N TRP A 527 0.26 25.10 -3.88
CA TRP A 527 1.25 24.18 -4.45
C TRP A 527 2.08 24.88 -5.52
N LEU A 528 3.37 24.56 -5.57
CA LEU A 528 4.27 24.99 -6.63
C LEU A 528 4.36 23.86 -7.66
N LEU A 529 3.90 24.13 -8.88
CA LEU A 529 3.95 23.20 -10.00
C LEU A 529 5.20 23.47 -10.83
N LEU A 530 6.22 22.64 -10.64
CA LEU A 530 7.49 22.75 -11.37
C LEU A 530 7.43 21.93 -12.67
N ARG A 531 7.74 22.60 -13.78
CA ARG A 531 7.53 22.07 -15.14
C ARG A 531 8.76 21.34 -15.68
N PRO A 532 8.62 20.63 -16.82
CA PRO A 532 9.72 19.87 -17.42
C PRO A 532 10.91 20.76 -17.75
N GLY A 533 12.12 20.33 -17.38
CA GLY A 533 13.34 21.16 -17.46
C GLY A 533 13.52 22.16 -16.30
N GLY A 534 12.50 22.35 -15.46
CA GLY A 534 12.60 23.15 -14.24
C GLY A 534 13.42 22.46 -13.16
N GLN A 535 14.03 23.28 -12.30
CA GLN A 535 14.90 22.82 -11.21
C GLN A 535 14.39 23.31 -9.85
N ALA A 536 14.59 22.50 -8.81
CA ALA A 536 14.44 22.91 -7.42
C ALA A 536 15.72 22.61 -6.63
N THR A 537 16.16 23.56 -5.81
CA THR A 537 17.33 23.44 -4.94
C THR A 537 16.90 23.58 -3.48
N ILE A 538 16.85 22.47 -2.77
CA ILE A 538 16.21 22.34 -1.46
C ILE A 538 17.29 22.08 -0.39
N PRO A 539 17.54 23.04 0.52
CA PRO A 539 18.37 22.80 1.69
C PRO A 539 17.63 21.94 2.71
N PHE A 540 18.33 20.99 3.32
CA PHE A 540 17.81 20.28 4.49
C PHE A 540 18.95 19.93 5.46
N LYS A 541 18.58 19.62 6.70
CA LYS A 541 19.46 19.01 7.69
C LYS A 541 18.92 17.63 8.03
N GLY A 542 19.77 16.62 7.99
CA GLY A 542 19.40 15.24 8.31
C GLY A 542 20.15 14.22 7.48
N ARG A 543 19.78 12.95 7.63
CA ARG A 543 20.39 11.76 7.01
C ARG A 543 19.67 11.27 5.76
N ALA A 544 18.41 11.69 5.60
CA ALA A 544 17.58 11.38 4.47
C ALA A 544 16.61 12.53 4.21
N CYS A 545 16.19 12.65 2.94
CA CYS A 545 15.22 13.64 2.49
C CYS A 545 14.17 12.98 1.60
N GLY A 546 12.97 13.54 1.61
CA GLY A 546 11.85 13.16 0.76
C GLY A 546 11.01 14.34 0.34
N LEU A 547 9.96 14.06 -0.43
CA LEU A 547 8.91 14.99 -0.79
C LEU A 547 7.58 14.50 -0.27
N MET A 548 6.82 15.37 0.40
CA MET A 548 5.40 15.16 0.64
C MET A 548 4.64 15.83 -0.50
N THR A 549 4.18 15.03 -1.45
CA THR A 549 3.79 15.45 -2.80
C THR A 549 2.48 14.78 -3.24
N MET A 550 2.00 15.14 -4.44
CA MET A 550 0.93 14.46 -5.15
C MET A 550 1.51 13.78 -6.40
N VAL A 551 1.17 12.52 -6.60
CA VAL A 551 1.50 11.76 -7.81
C VAL A 551 0.22 11.42 -8.56
N GLY A 552 0.24 11.60 -9.88
CA GLY A 552 -0.93 11.43 -10.74
C GLY A 552 -0.54 11.38 -12.22
N PRO A 553 -1.49 11.60 -13.15
CA PRO A 553 -1.27 11.46 -14.59
C PRO A 553 -0.15 12.32 -15.17
N ASP A 554 0.20 13.39 -14.47
CA ASP A 554 1.24 14.34 -14.78
C ASP A 554 2.52 14.14 -13.96
N ALA A 555 2.62 13.07 -13.16
CA ALA A 555 3.80 12.82 -12.34
C ALA A 555 5.03 12.60 -13.25
N PRO A 556 6.15 13.27 -12.97
CA PRO A 556 7.35 13.17 -13.78
C PRO A 556 8.31 12.09 -13.26
N THR A 557 9.31 11.76 -14.06
CA THR A 557 10.59 11.30 -13.54
C THR A 557 11.38 12.52 -13.04
N VAL A 558 12.03 12.43 -11.89
CA VAL A 558 12.91 13.49 -11.37
C VAL A 558 14.34 12.98 -11.26
N ARG A 559 15.29 13.82 -11.67
CA ARG A 559 16.72 13.59 -11.47
C ARG A 559 17.15 14.26 -10.17
N VAL A 560 17.74 13.49 -9.28
CA VAL A 560 18.16 13.91 -7.95
C VAL A 560 19.67 13.96 -7.88
N ARG A 561 20.23 15.07 -7.41
CA ARG A 561 21.64 15.20 -6.98
C ARG A 561 21.66 15.68 -5.54
N VAL A 562 22.57 15.13 -4.73
CA VAL A 562 22.82 15.57 -3.35
C VAL A 562 24.25 16.06 -3.28
N ASP A 563 24.46 17.29 -2.81
CA ASP A 563 25.78 17.92 -2.61
C ASP A 563 26.71 17.85 -3.85
N GLY A 564 26.13 17.99 -5.05
CA GLY A 564 26.88 17.90 -6.31
C GLY A 564 27.33 16.47 -6.67
N GLY A 565 26.91 15.46 -5.92
CA GLY A 565 27.18 14.05 -6.18
C GLY A 565 26.47 13.49 -7.41
N PRO A 566 26.53 12.16 -7.61
CA PRO A 566 25.99 11.52 -8.81
C PRO A 566 24.48 11.72 -8.94
N THR A 567 24.03 11.92 -10.18
CA THR A 567 22.60 11.99 -10.49
C THR A 567 21.95 10.61 -10.41
N ARG A 568 20.80 10.53 -9.74
CA ARG A 568 19.92 9.35 -9.69
C ARG A 568 18.55 9.72 -10.23
N GLU A 569 17.88 8.79 -10.91
CA GLU A 569 16.50 9.00 -11.37
C GLU A 569 15.52 8.41 -10.35
N VAL A 570 14.49 9.18 -10.01
CA VAL A 570 13.37 8.75 -9.17
C VAL A 570 12.10 8.87 -10.00
N GLN A 571 11.47 7.72 -10.25
CA GLN A 571 10.23 7.62 -11.02
C GLN A 571 9.03 7.87 -10.10
N LEU A 572 8.32 8.99 -10.28
CA LEU A 572 7.12 9.30 -9.48
C LEU A 572 5.83 8.77 -10.11
N PHE A 573 5.89 8.34 -11.36
CA PHE A 573 4.74 7.87 -12.12
C PHE A 573 4.70 6.34 -12.18
N ASP A 574 3.58 5.78 -11.76
CA ASP A 574 3.29 4.35 -11.81
C ASP A 574 1.95 4.07 -12.50
N ARG A 575 1.57 2.80 -12.62
CA ARG A 575 0.32 2.38 -13.26
C ARG A 575 -0.96 2.87 -12.56
N TRP A 576 -0.86 3.36 -11.33
CA TRP A 576 -1.97 3.89 -10.53
C TRP A 576 -2.14 5.39 -10.72
N CYS A 577 -1.21 6.05 -11.39
CA CYS A 577 -1.25 7.47 -11.75
C CYS A 577 -2.31 7.82 -12.82
N TYR A 578 -3.44 7.12 -12.89
CA TYR A 578 -4.61 7.56 -13.65
C TYR A 578 -5.49 8.56 -12.87
N TYR A 579 -5.11 8.86 -11.62
CA TYR A 579 -5.69 9.85 -10.71
C TYR A 579 -4.61 10.36 -9.76
N TRP A 580 -4.83 11.51 -9.13
CA TRP A 580 -3.91 12.05 -8.13
C TRP A 580 -4.10 11.41 -6.76
N ARG A 581 -2.99 11.09 -6.11
CA ARG A 581 -2.93 10.61 -4.72
C ARG A 581 -1.78 11.26 -3.97
N ASP A 582 -1.97 11.33 -2.66
CA ASP A 582 -0.98 11.87 -1.72
C ASP A 582 0.14 10.84 -1.55
N ALA A 583 1.39 11.30 -1.59
CA ALA A 583 2.56 10.46 -1.46
C ALA A 583 3.62 11.11 -0.56
N VAL A 584 4.39 10.28 0.15
CA VAL A 584 5.69 10.68 0.68
C VAL A 584 6.73 9.87 -0.06
N VAL A 585 7.55 10.53 -0.85
CA VAL A 585 8.55 9.89 -1.70
C VAL A 585 9.92 10.16 -1.13
N LEU A 586 10.65 9.11 -0.81
CA LEU A 586 12.06 9.20 -0.43
C LEU A 586 12.88 9.56 -1.67
N ILE A 587 13.70 10.62 -1.60
CA ILE A 587 14.53 11.07 -2.73
C ILE A 587 16.02 10.80 -2.51
N CYS A 588 16.45 10.76 -1.24
CA CYS A 588 17.80 10.34 -0.87
C CYS A 588 17.85 9.85 0.57
N GLU A 589 18.75 8.90 0.83
CA GLU A 589 19.03 8.35 2.16
C GLU A 589 20.51 7.94 2.27
N GLY A 590 20.91 7.50 3.46
CA GLY A 590 22.28 7.03 3.73
C GLY A 590 23.30 8.18 3.87
N LEU A 591 22.85 9.37 4.24
CA LEU A 591 23.71 10.55 4.39
C LEU A 591 24.20 10.71 5.84
N ALA A 592 25.27 11.47 6.00
CA ALA A 592 25.70 11.98 7.30
C ALA A 592 24.59 12.85 7.92
N ASP A 593 24.56 12.98 9.24
CA ASP A 593 23.56 13.84 9.91
C ASP A 593 24.01 15.30 9.90
N THR A 594 24.05 15.92 8.72
CA THR A 594 24.56 17.27 8.51
C THR A 594 23.61 18.10 7.66
N THR A 595 24.05 19.29 7.24
CA THR A 595 23.30 20.09 6.25
C THR A 595 23.70 19.65 4.85
N HIS A 596 22.69 19.42 4.02
CA HIS A 596 22.80 18.94 2.66
C HIS A 596 21.98 19.83 1.70
N MET A 597 22.35 19.79 0.43
CA MET A 597 21.62 20.43 -0.66
C MET A 597 21.15 19.37 -1.65
N VAL A 598 19.83 19.22 -1.78
CA VAL A 598 19.22 18.42 -2.84
C VAL A 598 18.91 19.32 -4.03
N GLN A 599 19.33 18.88 -5.22
CA GLN A 599 18.90 19.43 -6.49
C GLN A 599 17.98 18.43 -7.19
N LEU A 600 16.81 18.90 -7.61
CA LEU A 600 15.83 18.15 -8.38
C LEU A 600 15.72 18.78 -9.77
N ASP A 601 15.88 17.97 -10.82
CA ASP A 601 15.52 18.36 -12.19
C ASP A 601 14.31 17.55 -12.65
N VAL A 602 13.28 18.21 -13.17
CA VAL A 602 12.14 17.51 -13.77
C VAL A 602 12.52 17.03 -15.17
N ASP A 603 12.45 15.72 -15.42
CA ASP A 603 12.83 15.16 -16.72
C ASP A 603 11.96 15.75 -17.85
N PRO A 604 12.54 16.20 -18.97
CA PRO A 604 11.77 16.68 -20.12
C PRO A 604 10.90 15.60 -20.77
N ARG A 605 11.24 14.31 -20.61
CA ARG A 605 10.49 13.20 -21.16
C ARG A 605 9.15 13.03 -20.43
N PRO A 606 8.02 12.98 -21.15
CA PRO A 606 6.73 12.72 -20.52
C PRO A 606 6.65 11.28 -19.99
N PRO A 607 5.82 11.03 -18.96
CA PRO A 607 5.58 9.67 -18.46
C PRO A 607 4.91 8.80 -19.53
N ASP A 608 5.22 7.51 -19.54
CA ASP A 608 4.59 6.53 -20.43
C ASP A 608 3.18 6.18 -19.94
N HIS A 609 2.15 6.78 -20.52
CA HIS A 609 0.77 6.52 -20.13
C HIS A 609 0.26 5.13 -20.52
N SER A 610 1.01 4.35 -21.32
CA SER A 610 0.58 3.00 -21.73
C SER A 610 0.56 2.00 -20.57
N ILE A 611 1.33 2.25 -19.51
CA ILE A 611 1.37 1.37 -18.32
C ILE A 611 0.17 1.57 -17.40
N LEU A 612 -0.63 2.62 -17.60
CA LEU A 612 -1.75 2.95 -16.71
C LEU A 612 -2.82 1.87 -16.75
N LYS A 613 -3.35 1.52 -15.56
CA LYS A 613 -4.47 0.59 -15.46
C LYS A 613 -5.74 1.06 -16.17
N ARG A 614 -5.90 2.38 -16.32
CA ARG A 614 -7.01 3.02 -17.03
C ARG A 614 -6.58 4.38 -17.53
N ALA A 615 -7.26 4.87 -18.56
CA ALA A 615 -7.05 6.23 -19.03
C ALA A 615 -7.39 7.23 -17.90
N PRO A 616 -6.58 8.29 -17.70
CA PRO A 616 -6.93 9.34 -16.77
C PRO A 616 -8.19 10.07 -17.24
N ASN A 617 -9.18 10.16 -16.37
CA ASN A 617 -10.46 10.77 -16.69
C ASN A 617 -10.95 11.60 -15.50
N SER A 618 -10.56 12.88 -15.47
CA SER A 618 -11.02 13.83 -14.47
C SER A 618 -11.05 15.25 -15.04
N PRO A 619 -11.89 16.15 -14.50
CA PRO A 619 -11.91 17.55 -14.92
C PRO A 619 -10.54 18.23 -14.81
N LEU A 620 -9.80 17.93 -13.73
CA LEU A 620 -8.45 18.47 -13.49
C LEU A 620 -7.45 18.02 -14.57
N TRP A 621 -7.52 16.76 -14.98
CA TRP A 621 -6.67 16.25 -16.06
C TRP A 621 -6.97 16.90 -17.39
N THR A 622 -8.25 17.02 -17.75
CA THR A 622 -8.68 17.72 -18.97
C THR A 622 -8.19 19.16 -18.97
N GLN A 623 -8.32 19.86 -17.84
CA GLN A 623 -7.82 21.22 -17.70
C GLN A 623 -6.31 21.31 -17.98
N PHE A 624 -5.49 20.50 -17.29
CA PHE A 624 -4.04 20.55 -17.47
C PHE A 624 -3.59 20.13 -18.86
N LEU A 625 -4.27 19.17 -19.50
CA LEU A 625 -4.01 18.82 -20.88
C LEU A 625 -4.24 19.99 -21.84
N VAL A 626 -5.38 20.69 -21.70
CA VAL A 626 -5.71 21.86 -22.54
C VAL A 626 -4.71 22.99 -22.31
N GLU A 627 -4.33 23.25 -21.07
CA GLU A 627 -3.31 24.25 -20.73
C GLU A 627 -1.95 23.90 -21.35
N ALA A 628 -1.52 22.64 -21.27
CA ALA A 628 -0.28 22.15 -21.84
C ALA A 628 -0.28 22.26 -23.37
N GLN A 629 -1.39 21.87 -24.01
CA GLN A 629 -1.58 21.98 -25.46
C GLN A 629 -1.52 23.43 -25.94
N ARG A 630 -2.20 24.36 -25.25
CA ARG A 630 -2.16 25.80 -25.57
C ARG A 630 -0.76 26.38 -25.44
N ALA A 631 0.03 25.88 -24.49
CA ALA A 631 1.40 26.30 -24.26
C ALA A 631 2.44 25.55 -25.12
N GLY A 632 2.02 24.60 -25.97
CA GLY A 632 2.93 23.83 -26.82
C GLY A 632 3.94 22.97 -26.06
N ARG A 633 3.57 22.45 -24.88
CA ARG A 633 4.48 21.70 -23.99
C ARG A 633 3.81 20.45 -23.41
N PRO A 634 4.56 19.48 -22.89
CA PRO A 634 3.97 18.30 -22.26
C PRO A 634 3.31 18.64 -20.91
N PRO A 635 2.32 17.85 -20.46
CA PRO A 635 1.46 18.19 -19.31
C PRO A 635 2.07 17.83 -17.95
N HIS A 636 3.17 17.07 -17.92
CA HIS A 636 3.79 16.57 -16.69
C HIS A 636 4.45 17.69 -15.90
N LYS A 637 4.40 17.56 -14.57
CA LYS A 637 4.89 18.55 -13.61
C LYS A 637 5.04 17.95 -12.23
N LEU A 638 6.05 18.40 -11.51
CA LEU A 638 6.29 18.03 -10.13
C LEU A 638 5.46 18.92 -9.20
N TRP A 639 4.65 18.30 -8.35
CA TRP A 639 3.86 18.97 -7.33
C TRP A 639 4.69 19.20 -6.07
N LEU A 640 5.07 20.44 -5.78
CA LEU A 640 5.89 20.78 -4.63
C LEU A 640 5.08 21.53 -3.58
N LEU A 641 5.05 20.99 -2.37
CA LEU A 641 4.48 21.65 -1.19
C LEU A 641 5.45 21.62 -0.02
N TYR A 642 5.82 20.41 0.40
CA TYR A 642 6.79 20.18 1.46
C TYR A 642 7.88 19.23 0.98
N ALA A 643 9.12 19.57 1.29
CA ALA A 643 10.17 18.57 1.47
C ALA A 643 10.04 17.98 2.87
N CYS A 644 10.67 16.86 3.13
CA CYS A 644 10.78 16.29 4.46
C CYS A 644 12.19 15.76 4.70
N ALA A 645 12.61 15.73 5.95
CA ALA A 645 13.94 15.29 6.33
C ALA A 645 13.89 14.60 7.69
N VAL A 646 14.85 13.71 7.92
CA VAL A 646 14.99 12.99 9.19
C VAL A 646 16.42 13.08 9.69
N GLU A 647 16.58 13.27 10.99
CA GLU A 647 17.87 13.44 11.66
C GLU A 647 18.29 12.13 12.33
N GLY A 648 19.50 12.12 12.88
CA GLY A 648 19.97 11.03 13.72
C GLY A 648 19.37 11.07 15.13
N ASP A 649 19.74 10.05 15.90
CA ASP A 649 19.45 10.00 17.31
C ASP A 649 20.37 10.96 18.09
N ALA A 650 19.99 12.24 18.20
CA ALA A 650 20.64 13.15 19.14
C ALA A 650 20.38 12.63 20.56
N SER A 651 21.41 12.06 21.19
CA SER A 651 21.34 11.52 22.56
C SER A 651 21.29 12.64 23.58
#